data_AF-A0AAE1BK61-F1
#
_entry.id   AF-A0AAE1BK61-F1
#
_cell.length_a   1.000
_cell.length_b   1.000
_cell.length_c   1.000
_cell.angle_alpha   90.00
_cell.angle_beta   90.00
_cell.angle_gamma   90.00
#
_symmetry.space_group_name_H-M   'P 1'
#
loop_
_entity.id
_entity.type
_entity.pdbx_description
1 polymer ?
#
loop_
_entity_poly.entity_id
_entity_poly.type
_entity_poly.pdbx_seq_one_letter_code
_entity_poly.pdbx_strand_id
1 'polypeptide(L)'
;MLKDRQQQHHHSFITFIIIIIIMGDVVFLSLVVVVLAGGAVGGVGAQTVGYENPACDGKKVIVHLFEWKWTDIALECERFLSQAGYCGVQVSVHQEVRKGSGRGQEGVRKGSGRGQEGVRKGSGRGQEGGMRSQGSAVGQGSTGVRRGSGGIRRGSGGVRRDQEGTSPPNEHAMITSDYPYPWWQRYQPVSYKLESRSGTEAEFIDMVQRCNAVGVRIFADAVVNHMAALGRQGVGYGGTTFNGDNHDFPGVPFTSEHFTPREICPSGDGMVNNYGDPYNVRNCYLVALTDLYGALPYVRQKVAEYFTNLVNIGVAGFRIDAAKHMWPEDLLEMMTLTPDLNTNQGFPANTRPFFFHEVIDRDDGAVTVQEYYGMGRVTEFRYSQKIAWGIQDIGQLGGVYDPGWGMADPDKAFIFVDNHDNQRGHGGAGDTLTYKYPKDYRLGVAFTLAQPYGFTRHMSSYYFDDDTDAGPPHHSDYSTSNVVINENNECEGGWVCEHRWPSIYKIVGFSNAVADTGHAEWLNYYNDGNVVAFSRGNKGFFAMVKYGTVSQTFQTGMPAGTYEEVVSCQSVTVNGDGTALVSITNEEEPVFAICEGCDCSEPPTVTATPDPDRTTTTTTTTQGPTLPPITEGIHRTVVFIQKQTNDGQDLFVRGGIDGAQRPGCTSDTETDPCAIDITTNSLGTTSHYDKYNSWRVGDTKLDWNGAQTSQGSYSGQVASGTPLAWTSNSQGSPGYQDLNTFGDHYWMVDMDMDCSQAEDGWFEVKGFLTNAANGWEADINQMESCSGSAGGQVPYTSSNHLARCGFLNVFTFDSSSCYVDSLP
;
A
#
# COMPACT_ATOMS: atom_id res chain seq x y z
N MET A 1 -69.43 40.50 -33.08
CA MET A 1 -69.59 41.25 -34.35
C MET A 1 -68.31 42.03 -34.62
N LEU A 2 -68.08 42.41 -35.89
CA LEU A 2 -67.35 43.60 -36.37
C LEU A 2 -66.27 44.24 -35.48
N LYS A 3 -65.04 44.27 -36.03
CA LYS A 3 -64.09 45.41 -36.13
C LYS A 3 -63.82 46.26 -34.87
N ASP A 4 -62.58 46.31 -34.39
CA ASP A 4 -61.47 47.08 -35.02
C ASP A 4 -61.82 48.55 -35.30
N ARG A 5 -61.46 49.46 -34.37
CA ARG A 5 -60.42 50.48 -34.64
C ARG A 5 -60.05 51.39 -33.46
N GLN A 6 -58.74 51.50 -33.27
CA GLN A 6 -57.97 52.73 -33.02
C GLN A 6 -58.66 53.93 -32.32
N GLN A 7 -58.30 54.18 -31.05
CA GLN A 7 -57.48 55.34 -30.65
C GLN A 7 -57.14 55.36 -29.14
N GLN A 8 -56.19 54.55 -28.68
CA GLN A 8 -55.49 54.79 -27.39
C GLN A 8 -54.12 54.11 -27.20
N HIS A 9 -53.63 53.32 -28.17
CA HIS A 9 -52.38 52.55 -28.04
C HIS A 9 -51.06 53.34 -28.16
N HIS A 10 -51.07 54.68 -28.19
CA HIS A 10 -49.87 55.49 -28.47
C HIS A 10 -49.17 56.14 -27.27
N HIS A 11 -49.71 56.06 -26.05
CA HIS A 11 -49.04 56.62 -24.85
C HIS A 11 -48.59 55.60 -23.79
N SER A 12 -49.15 54.39 -23.72
CA SER A 12 -48.69 53.37 -22.76
C SER A 12 -47.45 52.57 -23.21
N PHE A 13 -47.15 52.54 -24.52
CA PHE A 13 -45.98 51.82 -25.05
C PHE A 13 -44.65 52.57 -24.86
N ILE A 14 -44.68 53.90 -24.86
CA ILE A 14 -43.47 54.73 -24.74
C ILE A 14 -42.87 54.60 -23.34
N THR A 15 -43.69 54.61 -22.29
CA THR A 15 -43.24 54.44 -20.90
C THR A 15 -42.62 53.06 -20.65
N PHE A 16 -43.14 52.01 -21.28
CA PHE A 16 -42.63 50.64 -21.08
C PHE A 16 -41.26 50.42 -21.73
N ILE A 17 -41.02 51.03 -22.90
CA ILE A 17 -39.71 50.95 -23.59
C ILE A 17 -38.64 51.76 -22.83
N ILE A 18 -38.99 52.90 -22.23
CA ILE A 18 -38.04 53.72 -21.45
C ILE A 18 -37.54 52.99 -20.19
N ILE A 19 -38.39 52.20 -19.53
CA ILE A 19 -37.98 51.39 -18.37
C ILE A 19 -37.03 50.26 -18.77
N ILE A 20 -37.27 49.60 -19.92
CA ILE A 20 -36.39 48.55 -20.44
C ILE A 20 -35.00 49.10 -20.82
N ILE A 21 -34.94 50.30 -21.39
CA ILE A 21 -33.65 50.96 -21.70
C ILE A 21 -32.86 51.26 -20.42
N ILE A 22 -33.51 51.77 -19.36
CA ILE A 22 -32.83 52.11 -18.09
C ILE A 22 -32.40 50.87 -17.28
N MET A 23 -33.00 49.70 -17.53
CA MET A 23 -32.60 48.43 -16.88
C MET A 23 -31.66 47.55 -17.72
N GLY A 24 -31.31 47.95 -18.95
CA GLY A 24 -30.35 47.22 -19.80
C GLY A 24 -28.87 47.55 -19.53
N ASP A 25 -28.58 48.79 -19.15
CA ASP A 25 -27.22 49.37 -19.20
C ASP A 25 -26.31 49.01 -18.00
N VAL A 26 -26.64 47.98 -17.21
CA VAL A 26 -25.84 47.53 -16.04
C VAL A 26 -25.07 46.24 -16.30
N VAL A 27 -25.29 45.57 -17.44
CA VAL A 27 -24.75 44.21 -17.73
C VAL A 27 -23.63 44.20 -18.79
N PHE A 28 -23.36 45.33 -19.46
CA PHE A 28 -22.42 45.40 -20.60
C PHE A 28 -21.24 46.39 -20.41
N LEU A 29 -20.51 46.27 -19.29
CA LEU A 29 -19.26 47.04 -19.09
C LEU A 29 -18.12 46.28 -18.39
N SER A 30 -18.01 44.95 -18.60
CA SER A 30 -16.98 44.10 -17.98
C SER A 30 -16.04 43.38 -18.96
N LEU A 31 -16.13 43.65 -20.26
CA LEU A 31 -15.17 43.17 -21.27
C LEU A 31 -14.46 44.36 -21.96
N VAL A 32 -13.20 44.14 -22.36
CA VAL A 32 -12.35 45.04 -23.16
C VAL A 32 -11.75 46.27 -22.44
N VAL A 33 -11.12 46.10 -21.27
CA VAL A 33 -9.92 46.89 -20.88
C VAL A 33 -8.91 46.06 -20.05
N VAL A 34 -8.26 45.05 -20.65
CA VAL A 34 -7.06 44.41 -20.06
C VAL A 34 -6.01 44.10 -21.14
N VAL A 35 -5.44 45.16 -21.72
CA VAL A 35 -4.19 45.10 -22.51
C VAL A 35 -3.39 46.37 -22.20
N LEU A 36 -2.14 46.23 -21.78
CA LEU A 36 -1.14 47.29 -21.51
C LEU A 36 -1.41 48.26 -20.33
N ALA A 37 -1.13 47.83 -19.10
CA ALA A 37 -0.31 48.59 -18.13
C ALA A 37 0.07 47.69 -16.94
N GLY A 38 1.38 47.56 -16.64
CA GLY A 38 1.85 46.77 -15.50
C GLY A 38 2.06 47.62 -14.24
N GLY A 39 1.65 47.10 -13.08
CA GLY A 39 1.89 47.71 -11.76
C GLY A 39 1.47 46.75 -10.66
N ALA A 40 2.42 46.27 -9.85
CA ALA A 40 2.17 45.14 -8.95
C ALA A 40 1.49 45.55 -7.63
N VAL A 41 0.30 45.00 -7.38
CA VAL A 41 -0.27 44.80 -6.04
C VAL A 41 -0.88 43.40 -6.02
N GLY A 42 -0.26 42.47 -5.28
CA GLY A 42 -0.70 41.08 -5.21
C GLY A 42 -1.91 40.91 -4.31
N GLY A 43 -3.10 40.80 -4.91
CA GLY A 43 -4.29 40.30 -4.21
C GLY A 43 -4.25 38.77 -4.18
N VAL A 44 -4.21 38.17 -3.00
CA VAL A 44 -4.32 36.71 -2.85
C VAL A 44 -5.76 36.30 -3.12
N GLY A 45 -6.03 35.84 -4.34
CA GLY A 45 -7.24 35.09 -4.63
C GLY A 45 -7.15 33.72 -3.97
N ALA A 46 -8.18 33.33 -3.21
CA ALA A 46 -8.25 31.98 -2.65
C ALA A 46 -8.32 30.96 -3.79
N GLN A 47 -7.26 30.15 -3.94
CA GLN A 47 -7.30 28.98 -4.81
C GLN A 47 -8.24 27.95 -4.17
N THR A 48 -9.09 27.32 -4.98
CA THR A 48 -9.78 26.09 -4.60
C THR A 48 -8.72 24.99 -4.43
N VAL A 49 -8.43 24.60 -3.19
CA VAL A 49 -7.35 23.66 -2.88
C VAL A 49 -7.74 22.26 -3.35
N GLY A 50 -7.10 21.79 -4.42
CA GLY A 50 -7.54 20.64 -5.20
C GLY A 50 -7.16 19.27 -4.61
N TYR A 51 -7.73 18.92 -3.46
CA TYR A 51 -7.51 17.63 -2.75
C TYR A 51 -8.15 16.40 -3.43
N GLU A 52 -8.73 16.54 -4.63
CA GLU A 52 -9.55 15.53 -5.30
C GLU A 52 -8.84 14.79 -6.46
N ASN A 53 -7.61 15.18 -6.79
CA ASN A 53 -6.83 14.60 -7.87
C ASN A 53 -5.94 13.44 -7.35
N PRO A 54 -6.17 12.17 -7.77
CA PRO A 54 -5.36 11.03 -7.33
C PRO A 54 -3.97 10.92 -8.01
N ALA A 55 -3.64 11.82 -8.95
CA ALA A 55 -2.38 11.81 -9.70
C ALA A 55 -2.08 10.49 -10.46
N CYS A 56 -3.13 9.88 -11.01
CA CYS A 56 -3.13 8.58 -11.69
C CYS A 56 -3.42 8.65 -13.21
N ASP A 57 -3.09 9.76 -13.88
CA ASP A 57 -3.21 9.92 -15.34
C ASP A 57 -4.59 9.55 -15.93
N GLY A 58 -5.65 9.84 -15.19
CA GLY A 58 -7.05 9.58 -15.58
C GLY A 58 -7.62 8.23 -15.12
N LYS A 59 -6.79 7.29 -14.64
CA LYS A 59 -7.25 6.02 -14.07
C LYS A 59 -8.14 6.26 -12.84
N LYS A 60 -9.22 5.46 -12.67
CA LYS A 60 -10.27 5.70 -11.65
C LYS A 60 -10.47 4.62 -10.58
N VAL A 61 -9.64 3.57 -10.58
CA VAL A 61 -9.81 2.40 -9.71
C VAL A 61 -8.58 2.17 -8.84
N ILE A 62 -8.78 2.05 -7.52
CA ILE A 62 -7.74 1.62 -6.57
C ILE A 62 -8.13 0.30 -5.87
N VAL A 63 -7.12 -0.44 -5.44
CA VAL A 63 -7.30 -1.65 -4.61
C VAL A 63 -6.91 -1.35 -3.16
N HIS A 64 -7.61 -1.96 -2.20
CA HIS A 64 -7.15 -2.00 -0.81
C HIS A 64 -6.52 -3.37 -0.51
N LEU A 65 -5.18 -3.43 -0.45
CA LEU A 65 -4.41 -4.63 -0.14
C LEU A 65 -4.29 -4.77 1.39
N PHE A 66 -5.38 -5.18 2.03
CA PHE A 66 -5.57 -5.13 3.48
C PHE A 66 -4.66 -6.08 4.25
N GLU A 67 -3.88 -5.56 5.20
CA GLU A 67 -2.86 -6.31 5.96
C GLU A 67 -1.75 -6.97 5.10
N TRP A 68 -1.67 -6.71 3.79
CA TRP A 68 -0.60 -7.22 2.91
C TRP A 68 0.77 -6.65 3.28
N LYS A 69 1.85 -7.36 2.94
CA LYS A 69 3.23 -6.90 3.21
C LYS A 69 3.76 -5.89 2.20
N TRP A 70 4.75 -5.09 2.56
CA TRP A 70 5.41 -4.14 1.63
C TRP A 70 6.14 -4.81 0.50
N THR A 71 6.91 -5.85 0.83
CA THR A 71 7.61 -6.66 -0.16
C THR A 71 6.65 -7.37 -1.11
N ASP A 72 5.44 -7.71 -0.65
CA ASP A 72 4.37 -8.27 -1.49
C ASP A 72 3.66 -7.18 -2.32
N ILE A 73 3.30 -6.03 -1.73
CA ILE A 73 2.66 -4.90 -2.44
C ILE A 73 3.58 -4.33 -3.53
N ALA A 74 4.88 -4.22 -3.28
CA ALA A 74 5.86 -3.76 -4.27
C ALA A 74 5.90 -4.69 -5.49
N LEU A 75 5.91 -6.02 -5.25
CA LEU A 75 5.79 -7.00 -6.32
C LEU A 75 4.43 -6.92 -7.04
N GLU A 76 3.35 -6.71 -6.31
CA GLU A 76 1.98 -6.66 -6.84
C GLU A 76 1.78 -5.45 -7.77
N CYS A 77 2.38 -4.30 -7.43
CA CYS A 77 2.45 -3.11 -8.29
C CYS A 77 3.11 -3.42 -9.64
N GLU A 78 4.31 -4.02 -9.61
CA GLU A 78 5.14 -4.31 -10.78
C GLU A 78 4.55 -5.43 -11.67
N ARG A 79 4.18 -6.55 -11.04
CA ARG A 79 3.82 -7.80 -11.71
C ARG A 79 2.38 -7.80 -12.23
N PHE A 80 1.47 -7.04 -11.61
CA PHE A 80 0.05 -7.15 -11.90
C PHE A 80 -0.67 -5.79 -11.99
N LEU A 81 -0.69 -4.98 -10.93
CA LEU A 81 -1.59 -3.82 -10.82
C LEU A 81 -1.33 -2.73 -11.87
N SER A 82 -0.06 -2.45 -12.19
CA SER A 82 0.30 -1.50 -13.25
C SER A 82 -0.30 -1.92 -14.59
N GLN A 83 -0.18 -3.21 -14.91
CA GLN A 83 -0.54 -3.83 -16.19
C GLN A 83 -2.06 -4.04 -16.29
N ALA A 84 -2.72 -4.39 -15.18
CA ALA A 84 -4.18 -4.40 -15.04
C ALA A 84 -4.80 -2.99 -14.96
N GLY A 85 -4.02 -1.92 -15.09
CA GLY A 85 -4.50 -0.54 -15.23
C GLY A 85 -4.96 0.15 -13.94
N TYR A 86 -4.62 -0.37 -12.75
CA TYR A 86 -4.99 0.26 -11.48
C TYR A 86 -4.32 1.63 -11.32
N CYS A 87 -5.06 2.59 -10.74
CA CYS A 87 -4.52 3.89 -10.31
C CYS A 87 -3.53 3.72 -9.17
N GLY A 88 -3.85 2.87 -8.19
CA GLY A 88 -3.06 2.78 -6.97
C GLY A 88 -3.54 1.75 -5.95
N VAL A 89 -2.84 1.74 -4.83
CA VAL A 89 -3.04 0.85 -3.69
C VAL A 89 -3.29 1.69 -2.43
N GLN A 90 -4.22 1.24 -1.60
CA GLN A 90 -4.41 1.71 -0.23
C GLN A 90 -3.72 0.74 0.76
N VAL A 91 -2.91 1.24 1.71
CA VAL A 91 -1.70 0.51 2.20
C VAL A 91 -1.41 0.46 3.73
N SER A 92 -0.57 -0.51 4.17
CA SER A 92 -0.25 -0.93 5.57
C SER A 92 1.24 -1.33 5.89
N VAL A 93 1.94 -0.92 6.99
CA VAL A 93 3.38 -1.20 7.46
C VAL A 93 3.66 -2.42 8.42
N HIS A 94 4.93 -2.96 8.66
CA HIS A 94 5.61 -4.09 9.48
C HIS A 94 6.85 -3.60 10.29
N GLN A 95 7.76 -4.36 10.97
CA GLN A 95 8.57 -5.56 10.57
C GLN A 95 8.66 -6.75 11.54
N GLU A 96 9.60 -7.68 11.28
CA GLU A 96 9.60 -9.05 11.82
C GLU A 96 9.55 -9.10 13.36
N VAL A 97 8.84 -10.10 13.90
CA VAL A 97 8.81 -10.37 15.35
C VAL A 97 10.17 -10.92 15.81
N ARG A 98 11.10 -10.02 16.14
CA ARG A 98 12.42 -10.39 16.70
C ARG A 98 12.27 -11.32 17.90
N LYS A 99 12.71 -12.58 17.75
CA LYS A 99 12.68 -13.61 18.81
C LYS A 99 13.34 -13.14 20.10
N GLY A 100 12.52 -12.78 21.08
CA GLY A 100 12.96 -12.26 22.38
C GLY A 100 13.66 -13.32 23.23
N SER A 101 14.98 -13.21 23.35
CA SER A 101 15.78 -13.99 24.31
C SER A 101 15.42 -13.58 25.76
N GLY A 102 14.46 -14.27 26.36
CA GLY A 102 13.85 -13.84 27.62
C GLY A 102 14.66 -14.10 28.89
N ARG A 103 14.20 -13.55 30.02
CA ARG A 103 14.53 -13.96 31.40
C ARG A 103 13.42 -13.54 32.37
N GLY A 104 13.14 -14.40 33.35
CA GLY A 104 11.87 -14.43 34.07
C GLY A 104 11.55 -13.27 35.03
N GLN A 105 10.29 -13.26 35.46
CA GLN A 105 9.86 -12.67 36.73
C GLN A 105 9.23 -13.76 37.60
N GLU A 106 9.61 -13.82 38.87
CA GLU A 106 8.94 -14.66 39.87
C GLU A 106 7.77 -13.93 40.53
N GLY A 107 6.66 -14.64 40.70
CA GLY A 107 5.97 -14.68 41.99
C GLY A 107 5.13 -13.47 42.42
N VAL A 108 3.83 -13.51 42.11
CA VAL A 108 2.79 -12.94 42.99
C VAL A 108 1.93 -14.07 43.55
N ARG A 109 1.99 -14.29 44.87
CA ARG A 109 1.15 -15.27 45.58
C ARG A 109 -0.31 -14.80 45.60
N LYS A 110 -1.25 -15.59 45.06
CA LYS A 110 -2.67 -15.46 45.44
C LYS A 110 -2.91 -16.14 46.79
N GLY A 111 -3.59 -15.44 47.69
CA GLY A 111 -3.90 -15.89 49.05
C GLY A 111 -4.97 -16.98 49.09
N SER A 112 -5.11 -17.63 50.24
CA SER A 112 -6.03 -18.75 50.43
C SER A 112 -7.48 -18.34 50.69
N GLY A 113 -8.41 -18.98 49.98
CA GLY A 113 -9.84 -19.04 50.32
C GLY A 113 -10.24 -20.50 50.52
N ARG A 114 -10.87 -20.84 51.65
CA ARG A 114 -11.30 -22.21 51.95
C ARG A 114 -12.72 -22.48 51.44
N GLY A 115 -12.92 -23.65 50.84
CA GLY A 115 -14.24 -24.22 50.56
C GLY A 115 -14.16 -25.74 50.43
N GLN A 116 -14.69 -26.46 51.41
CA GLN A 116 -15.11 -27.87 51.26
C GLN A 116 -16.49 -27.85 50.55
N GLU A 117 -17.04 -28.92 49.97
CA GLU A 117 -16.97 -30.34 50.32
C GLU A 117 -17.49 -31.23 49.16
N GLY A 118 -17.45 -32.56 49.30
CA GLY A 118 -18.49 -33.42 48.70
C GLY A 118 -18.11 -34.30 47.49
N VAL A 119 -17.41 -35.41 47.71
CA VAL A 119 -17.14 -36.44 46.67
C VAL A 119 -18.37 -37.33 46.43
N ARG A 120 -18.69 -37.63 45.15
CA ARG A 120 -19.24 -38.95 44.77
C ARG A 120 -18.80 -39.40 43.36
N LYS A 121 -18.56 -40.71 43.22
CA LYS A 121 -18.05 -41.37 42.00
C LYS A 121 -19.20 -41.92 41.15
N GLY A 122 -18.97 -42.08 39.84
CA GLY A 122 -19.92 -42.73 38.91
C GLY A 122 -19.26 -43.11 37.58
N SER A 123 -18.35 -44.08 37.58
CA SER A 123 -17.64 -44.55 36.38
C SER A 123 -18.38 -45.68 35.66
N GLY A 124 -18.54 -45.58 34.34
CA GLY A 124 -19.03 -46.69 33.50
C GLY A 124 -18.84 -46.40 32.01
N ARG A 125 -17.86 -47.03 31.37
CA ARG A 125 -17.70 -47.02 29.90
C ARG A 125 -18.58 -48.10 29.27
N GLY A 126 -19.14 -47.81 28.10
CA GLY A 126 -19.71 -48.74 27.14
C GLY A 126 -19.51 -48.16 25.74
N GLN A 127 -19.20 -48.99 24.75
CA GLN A 127 -18.69 -48.57 23.44
C GLN A 127 -19.36 -49.42 22.34
N GLU A 128 -19.34 -48.90 21.09
CA GLU A 128 -19.88 -49.55 19.88
C GLU A 128 -21.42 -49.68 19.82
N GLY A 129 -22.08 -49.73 18.67
CA GLY A 129 -21.62 -49.47 17.31
C GLY A 129 -22.55 -50.08 16.24
N GLY A 130 -22.69 -49.43 15.08
CA GLY A 130 -23.12 -50.09 13.83
C GLY A 130 -24.56 -49.91 13.31
N MET A 131 -24.64 -49.15 12.20
CA MET A 131 -25.37 -49.48 10.96
C MET A 131 -26.93 -49.56 10.85
N ARG A 132 -27.40 -49.09 9.68
CA ARG A 132 -28.65 -49.40 8.96
C ARG A 132 -29.98 -48.90 9.56
N SER A 133 -31.06 -48.68 8.78
CA SER A 133 -31.22 -48.34 7.34
C SER A 133 -32.72 -48.10 7.03
N GLN A 134 -33.03 -47.35 5.98
CA GLN A 134 -34.40 -47.10 5.45
C GLN A 134 -35.29 -46.20 6.34
N GLY A 135 -36.24 -45.43 5.82
CA GLY A 135 -36.49 -45.10 4.40
C GLY A 135 -37.92 -44.61 4.12
N SER A 136 -38.06 -43.68 3.17
CA SER A 136 -39.31 -43.23 2.53
C SER A 136 -40.35 -42.47 3.40
N ALA A 137 -41.32 -41.73 2.84
CA ALA A 137 -41.35 -40.87 1.65
C ALA A 137 -42.70 -40.08 1.59
N VAL A 138 -42.73 -38.98 0.82
CA VAL A 138 -43.92 -38.24 0.31
C VAL A 138 -44.86 -37.56 1.32
N GLY A 139 -45.18 -36.28 1.07
CA GLY A 139 -46.28 -35.56 1.72
C GLY A 139 -46.41 -34.11 1.22
N GLN A 140 -47.27 -33.87 0.23
CA GLN A 140 -47.55 -32.52 -0.30
C GLN A 140 -48.54 -31.76 0.60
N GLY A 141 -48.47 -30.42 0.65
CA GLY A 141 -49.51 -29.59 1.26
C GLY A 141 -49.14 -28.12 1.43
N SER A 142 -49.65 -27.25 0.56
CA SER A 142 -49.46 -25.79 0.66
C SER A 142 -50.44 -25.12 1.62
N THR A 143 -50.01 -24.05 2.30
CA THR A 143 -50.65 -22.70 2.36
C THR A 143 -50.28 -21.92 3.62
N GLY A 144 -50.33 -20.57 3.54
CA GLY A 144 -50.67 -19.73 4.69
C GLY A 144 -49.52 -19.19 5.55
N VAL A 145 -48.71 -18.26 5.01
CA VAL A 145 -47.84 -17.42 5.85
C VAL A 145 -48.69 -16.55 6.78
N ARG A 146 -48.58 -16.75 8.09
CA ARG A 146 -49.04 -15.80 9.12
C ARG A 146 -47.85 -15.34 9.96
N ARG A 147 -47.72 -14.03 10.13
CA ARG A 147 -46.71 -13.41 11.01
C ARG A 147 -46.87 -13.92 12.44
N GLY A 148 -45.81 -14.53 12.99
CA GLY A 148 -45.72 -14.93 14.39
C GLY A 148 -44.56 -14.22 15.06
N SER A 149 -44.85 -13.17 15.84
CA SER A 149 -43.83 -12.39 16.56
C SER A 149 -43.32 -13.15 17.79
N GLY A 150 -42.16 -13.79 17.68
CA GLY A 150 -41.47 -14.45 18.79
C GLY A 150 -40.37 -13.56 19.38
N GLY A 151 -40.56 -13.04 20.60
CA GLY A 151 -39.56 -12.21 21.27
C GLY A 151 -38.39 -13.04 21.83
N ILE A 152 -37.17 -12.77 21.36
CA ILE A 152 -35.94 -13.36 21.91
C ILE A 152 -35.60 -12.67 23.24
N ARG A 153 -35.20 -13.47 24.24
CA ARG A 153 -34.81 -12.97 25.57
C ARG A 153 -33.48 -12.23 25.49
N ARG A 154 -33.38 -11.06 26.14
CA ARG A 154 -32.10 -10.35 26.29
C ARG A 154 -31.10 -11.19 27.08
N GLY A 155 -30.06 -11.67 26.41
CA GLY A 155 -28.77 -11.96 27.03
C GLY A 155 -28.07 -10.67 27.43
N SER A 156 -27.16 -10.74 28.40
CA SER A 156 -26.52 -9.56 28.99
C SER A 156 -25.25 -9.13 28.25
N GLY A 157 -25.27 -7.94 27.67
CA GLY A 157 -24.10 -7.03 27.63
C GLY A 157 -22.82 -7.55 26.97
N GLY A 158 -22.86 -7.88 25.68
CA GLY A 158 -21.68 -7.73 24.82
C GLY A 158 -21.59 -6.28 24.36
N VAL A 159 -20.47 -5.61 24.62
CA VAL A 159 -20.16 -4.31 23.98
C VAL A 159 -19.77 -4.60 22.54
N ARG A 160 -20.50 -4.03 21.58
CA ARG A 160 -20.06 -4.02 20.17
C ARG A 160 -18.85 -3.09 20.09
N ARG A 161 -17.75 -3.57 19.52
CA ARG A 161 -16.54 -2.77 19.33
C ARG A 161 -16.57 -2.21 17.93
N ASP A 162 -17.22 -1.06 17.81
CA ASP A 162 -17.18 -0.24 16.61
C ASP A 162 -15.80 0.46 16.56
N GLN A 163 -14.75 -0.34 16.30
CA GLN A 163 -13.50 0.14 15.73
C GLN A 163 -13.61 -0.01 14.22
N GLU A 164 -13.24 1.05 13.53
CA GLU A 164 -13.26 1.19 12.08
C GLU A 164 -11.83 1.52 11.65
N GLY A 165 -11.37 1.05 10.48
CA GLY A 165 -10.05 1.45 9.97
C GLY A 165 -9.36 0.53 8.96
N THR A 166 -8.62 1.08 7.98
CA THR A 166 -7.75 0.32 7.06
C THR A 166 -6.27 0.40 7.47
N SER A 167 -5.53 -0.72 7.43
CA SER A 167 -4.39 -0.85 8.35
C SER A 167 -3.30 0.22 8.10
N PRO A 168 -3.00 1.15 9.02
CA PRO A 168 -2.28 2.37 8.66
C PRO A 168 -0.76 2.22 8.54
N PRO A 169 -0.06 3.22 7.96
CA PRO A 169 1.39 3.36 7.92
C PRO A 169 2.11 3.60 9.27
N ASN A 170 1.42 3.74 10.40
CA ASN A 170 2.05 4.11 11.67
C ASN A 170 2.27 2.95 12.67
N GLU A 171 3.16 3.17 13.63
CA GLU A 171 3.38 2.28 14.77
C GLU A 171 2.15 2.21 15.68
N HIS A 172 1.77 1.01 16.07
CA HIS A 172 0.58 0.70 16.85
C HIS A 172 0.88 -0.20 18.07
N ALA A 173 -0.10 -0.31 18.96
CA ALA A 173 -0.07 -1.23 20.08
C ALA A 173 -0.05 -2.71 19.62
N MET A 174 0.71 -3.55 20.30
CA MET A 174 0.65 -5.01 20.14
C MET A 174 -0.36 -5.61 21.13
N ILE A 175 -1.21 -6.54 20.67
CA ILE A 175 -2.27 -7.16 21.49
C ILE A 175 -2.10 -8.68 21.49
N THR A 176 -2.00 -9.27 22.69
CA THR A 176 -1.66 -10.69 22.85
C THR A 176 -2.50 -11.45 23.89
N SER A 177 -3.30 -10.75 24.71
CA SER A 177 -3.99 -11.33 25.88
C SER A 177 -5.42 -11.82 25.61
N ASP A 178 -6.14 -11.09 24.76
CA ASP A 178 -7.60 -11.25 24.57
C ASP A 178 -7.89 -11.96 23.25
N TYR A 179 -7.22 -11.49 22.20
CA TYR A 179 -7.13 -12.06 20.86
C TYR A 179 -5.65 -11.91 20.46
N PRO A 180 -5.00 -12.93 19.89
CA PRO A 180 -3.60 -12.82 19.50
C PRO A 180 -3.47 -12.07 18.17
N TYR A 181 -2.95 -10.84 18.22
CA TYR A 181 -2.67 -9.98 17.06
C TYR A 181 -3.87 -9.80 16.10
N PRO A 182 -5.02 -9.28 16.58
CA PRO A 182 -6.18 -8.99 15.74
C PRO A 182 -5.85 -7.87 14.75
N TRP A 183 -6.58 -7.78 13.63
CA TRP A 183 -6.39 -6.73 12.62
C TRP A 183 -6.55 -5.32 13.21
N TRP A 184 -7.55 -5.13 14.07
CA TRP A 184 -7.87 -3.83 14.68
C TRP A 184 -6.86 -3.34 15.72
N GLN A 185 -5.81 -4.10 16.04
CA GLN A 185 -4.71 -3.58 16.85
C GLN A 185 -4.01 -2.36 16.22
N ARG A 186 -4.17 -2.19 14.89
CA ARG A 186 -3.45 -1.20 14.10
C ARG A 186 -4.05 0.21 14.18
N TYR A 187 -5.34 0.34 14.51
CA TYR A 187 -6.02 1.64 14.75
C TYR A 187 -5.76 2.22 16.13
N GLN A 188 -4.63 1.83 16.73
CA GLN A 188 -4.25 2.20 18.08
C GLN A 188 -2.82 2.74 18.05
N PRO A 189 -2.61 3.93 17.46
CA PRO A 189 -1.28 4.51 17.31
C PRO A 189 -0.56 4.66 18.64
N VAL A 190 0.76 4.46 18.59
CA VAL A 190 1.65 4.75 19.73
C VAL A 190 2.79 5.71 19.35
N SER A 191 3.11 5.79 18.06
CA SER A 191 3.95 6.81 17.45
C SER A 191 3.61 6.96 15.97
N TYR A 192 4.22 7.93 15.29
CA TYR A 192 4.16 8.10 13.84
C TYR A 192 5.41 7.56 13.10
N LYS A 193 6.19 6.67 13.74
CA LYS A 193 7.17 5.81 13.04
C LYS A 193 6.44 4.84 12.10
N LEU A 194 7.15 4.32 11.10
CA LEU A 194 6.59 3.43 10.09
C LEU A 194 6.90 1.93 10.38
N GLU A 195 6.63 1.47 11.63
CA GLU A 195 7.09 0.16 12.20
C GLU A 195 5.99 -0.59 13.02
N SER A 196 5.62 -1.87 12.71
CA SER A 196 4.21 -2.40 12.81
C SER A 196 3.94 -3.84 12.20
N ARG A 197 2.92 -4.13 11.33
CA ARG A 197 2.48 -5.50 10.84
C ARG A 197 2.55 -6.00 9.32
N SER A 198 3.18 -5.31 8.35
CA SER A 198 3.23 -5.47 6.84
C SER A 198 4.56 -5.12 6.01
N GLY A 199 5.30 -3.98 6.13
CA GLY A 199 6.82 -3.91 6.07
C GLY A 199 7.52 -2.73 6.85
N THR A 200 8.85 -2.76 7.12
CA THR A 200 9.67 -1.67 7.80
C THR A 200 9.46 -0.28 7.19
N GLU A 201 9.97 0.79 7.83
CA GLU A 201 10.18 2.10 7.19
C GLU A 201 11.04 1.99 5.90
N ALA A 202 12.09 1.16 5.90
CA ALA A 202 12.92 0.95 4.71
C ALA A 202 12.17 0.23 3.57
N GLU A 203 11.46 -0.87 3.87
CA GLU A 203 10.60 -1.55 2.90
C GLU A 203 9.40 -0.69 2.46
N PHE A 204 8.94 0.26 3.29
CA PHE A 204 7.89 1.19 2.92
C PHE A 204 8.36 2.13 1.82
N ILE A 205 9.56 2.68 1.99
CA ILE A 205 10.19 3.57 1.05
C ILE A 205 10.45 2.83 -0.28
N ASP A 206 10.96 1.59 -0.24
CA ASP A 206 11.11 0.71 -1.41
C ASP A 206 9.78 0.49 -2.14
N MET A 207 8.74 0.10 -1.42
CA MET A 207 7.41 -0.16 -1.97
C MET A 207 6.79 1.09 -2.60
N VAL A 208 6.83 2.24 -1.92
CA VAL A 208 6.32 3.52 -2.46
C VAL A 208 7.06 3.91 -3.74
N GLN A 209 8.39 3.79 -3.76
CA GLN A 209 9.21 4.16 -4.91
C GLN A 209 8.97 3.24 -6.11
N ARG A 210 8.92 1.92 -5.90
CA ARG A 210 8.68 0.92 -6.95
C ARG A 210 7.28 1.03 -7.54
N CYS A 211 6.25 1.16 -6.69
CA CYS A 211 4.89 1.38 -7.15
C CYS A 211 4.75 2.69 -7.96
N ASN A 212 5.33 3.80 -7.49
CA ASN A 212 5.36 5.06 -8.25
C ASN A 212 6.08 4.92 -9.59
N ALA A 213 7.22 4.20 -9.64
CA ALA A 213 7.99 3.98 -10.87
C ALA A 213 7.21 3.23 -11.95
N VAL A 214 6.28 2.35 -11.58
CA VAL A 214 5.36 1.64 -12.49
C VAL A 214 3.98 2.31 -12.65
N GLY A 215 3.82 3.55 -12.19
CA GLY A 215 2.56 4.31 -12.35
C GLY A 215 1.38 3.77 -11.54
N VAL A 216 1.66 3.22 -10.36
CA VAL A 216 0.69 2.76 -9.35
C VAL A 216 0.91 3.59 -8.08
N ARG A 217 -0.05 4.47 -7.75
CA ARG A 217 0.08 5.43 -6.65
C ARG A 217 -0.23 4.81 -5.29
N ILE A 218 0.41 5.31 -4.23
CA ILE A 218 0.20 4.83 -2.87
C ILE A 218 -0.67 5.80 -2.06
N PHE A 219 -1.70 5.26 -1.41
CA PHE A 219 -2.64 5.99 -0.56
C PHE A 219 -2.59 5.46 0.88
N ALA A 220 -2.00 6.22 1.78
CA ALA A 220 -1.86 5.88 3.21
C ALA A 220 -3.22 5.90 3.93
N ASP A 221 -3.42 5.07 4.95
CA ASP A 221 -4.47 5.34 5.94
C ASP A 221 -3.91 6.17 7.13
N ALA A 222 -4.55 7.27 7.43
CA ALA A 222 -4.17 8.21 8.47
C ALA A 222 -5.07 8.06 9.71
N VAL A 223 -4.61 7.26 10.69
CA VAL A 223 -5.21 7.22 12.03
C VAL A 223 -4.72 8.42 12.84
N VAL A 224 -5.47 9.52 12.74
CA VAL A 224 -5.10 10.83 13.31
C VAL A 224 -6.16 11.44 14.23
N ASN A 225 -7.32 10.80 14.38
CA ASN A 225 -8.32 11.16 15.39
C ASN A 225 -7.84 10.84 16.82
N HIS A 226 -7.11 9.74 17.00
CA HIS A 226 -6.86 9.16 18.33
C HIS A 226 -5.53 8.39 18.41
N MET A 227 -5.08 8.15 19.64
CA MET A 227 -4.00 7.22 19.97
C MET A 227 -4.57 5.94 20.63
N ALA A 228 -3.71 5.01 21.05
CA ALA A 228 -4.12 3.73 21.63
C ALA A 228 -5.09 3.88 22.83
N ALA A 229 -6.02 2.92 22.96
CA ALA A 229 -7.14 3.02 23.89
C ALA A 229 -6.75 2.97 25.38
N LEU A 230 -7.66 3.46 26.22
CA LEU A 230 -7.62 3.27 27.68
C LEU A 230 -7.57 1.77 28.05
N GLY A 231 -7.00 1.48 29.22
CA GLY A 231 -6.69 0.13 29.69
C GLY A 231 -5.46 -0.51 29.02
N ARG A 232 -4.67 0.27 28.26
CA ARG A 232 -3.52 -0.24 27.49
C ARG A 232 -2.26 0.53 27.78
N GLN A 233 -1.18 -0.21 27.98
CA GLN A 233 0.16 0.31 28.21
C GLN A 233 1.18 -0.77 27.85
N GLY A 234 2.40 -0.37 27.52
CA GLY A 234 3.48 -1.30 27.22
C GLY A 234 4.44 -0.74 26.18
N VAL A 235 4.80 -1.57 25.22
CA VAL A 235 5.66 -1.23 24.09
C VAL A 235 4.90 -1.53 22.80
N GLY A 236 4.84 -0.56 21.90
CA GLY A 236 4.33 -0.72 20.55
C GLY A 236 5.29 -1.47 19.66
N TYR A 237 4.87 -1.70 18.42
CA TYR A 237 5.57 -2.61 17.53
C TYR A 237 7.01 -2.16 17.21
N GLY A 238 7.18 -0.90 16.80
CA GLY A 238 8.45 -0.21 16.57
C GLY A 238 9.22 0.19 17.83
N GLY A 239 8.99 -0.51 18.95
CA GLY A 239 9.74 -0.36 20.20
C GLY A 239 9.38 0.87 21.06
N THR A 240 8.34 1.65 20.72
CA THR A 240 7.95 2.84 21.49
C THR A 240 7.15 2.47 22.74
N THR A 241 7.58 2.93 23.92
CA THR A 241 6.79 2.84 25.14
C THR A 241 5.56 3.75 25.10
N PHE A 242 4.40 3.28 25.57
CA PHE A 242 3.18 4.08 25.66
C PHE A 242 2.32 3.71 26.88
N ASN A 243 1.44 4.61 27.31
CA ASN A 243 0.41 4.37 28.32
C ASN A 243 -0.85 5.20 28.05
N GLY A 244 -1.90 4.57 27.54
CA GLY A 244 -3.19 5.19 27.23
C GLY A 244 -3.93 5.68 28.48
N ASP A 245 -3.87 4.96 29.60
CA ASP A 245 -4.49 5.38 30.88
C ASP A 245 -3.94 6.72 31.40
N ASN A 246 -2.67 7.03 31.09
CA ASN A 246 -2.00 8.27 31.44
C ASN A 246 -1.93 9.30 30.29
N HIS A 247 -2.45 8.96 29.10
CA HIS A 247 -2.29 9.74 27.86
C HIS A 247 -0.81 10.03 27.50
N ASP A 248 0.08 9.08 27.78
CA ASP A 248 1.53 9.21 27.63
C ASP A 248 2.02 8.48 26.37
N PHE A 249 2.37 9.25 25.35
CA PHE A 249 2.77 8.78 24.02
C PHE A 249 4.08 9.47 23.58
N PRO A 250 5.23 9.13 24.19
CA PRO A 250 6.53 9.78 23.96
C PRO A 250 7.10 9.58 22.55
N GLY A 251 6.46 8.77 21.70
CA GLY A 251 6.82 8.66 20.28
C GLY A 251 6.32 9.80 19.39
N VAL A 252 5.37 10.62 19.84
CA VAL A 252 4.90 11.85 19.15
C VAL A 252 5.24 13.11 19.96
N PRO A 253 6.02 12.95 21.04
CA PRO A 253 5.62 13.37 22.39
C PRO A 253 4.23 14.02 22.49
N PHE A 254 3.21 13.19 22.67
CA PHE A 254 1.92 13.62 23.23
C PHE A 254 1.83 13.25 24.71
N THR A 255 1.11 14.09 25.46
CA THR A 255 0.79 14.00 26.88
C THR A 255 -0.68 14.37 27.07
N SER A 256 -1.27 14.15 28.25
CA SER A 256 -2.67 14.49 28.57
C SER A 256 -3.16 15.90 28.16
N GLU A 257 -2.29 16.90 28.07
CA GLU A 257 -2.65 18.25 27.57
C GLU A 257 -3.03 18.28 26.08
N HIS A 258 -2.75 17.21 25.33
CA HIS A 258 -2.97 17.08 23.89
C HIS A 258 -4.23 16.28 23.51
N PHE A 259 -4.94 15.75 24.50
CA PHE A 259 -6.15 14.94 24.33
C PHE A 259 -7.40 15.72 24.71
N THR A 260 -8.53 15.35 24.13
CA THR A 260 -9.78 16.11 24.22
C THR A 260 -10.23 16.27 25.68
N PRO A 261 -10.33 17.52 26.21
CA PRO A 261 -10.65 17.74 27.61
C PRO A 261 -11.98 17.09 28.03
N ARG A 262 -11.96 16.38 29.16
CA ARG A 262 -13.11 15.60 29.64
C ARG A 262 -14.38 16.46 29.79
N GLU A 263 -14.20 17.75 30.07
CA GLU A 263 -15.26 18.74 30.27
C GLU A 263 -16.04 19.09 28.99
N ILE A 264 -15.47 18.86 27.79
CA ILE A 264 -16.14 19.14 26.50
C ILE A 264 -16.75 17.91 25.83
N CYS A 265 -16.53 16.72 26.39
CA CYS A 265 -17.29 15.50 26.06
C CYS A 265 -18.65 15.50 26.79
N PRO A 266 -19.80 15.60 26.10
CA PRO A 266 -21.12 15.68 26.74
C PRO A 266 -21.60 14.37 27.37
N SER A 267 -20.95 13.23 27.14
CA SER A 267 -21.36 11.96 27.74
C SER A 267 -20.94 11.83 29.21
N GLY A 268 -21.58 10.92 29.96
CA GLY A 268 -21.28 10.68 31.39
C GLY A 268 -20.08 9.78 31.64
N ASP A 269 -19.80 8.86 30.72
CA ASP A 269 -18.72 7.87 30.74
C ASP A 269 -17.44 8.34 30.02
N GLY A 270 -17.52 9.41 29.22
CA GLY A 270 -16.41 9.90 28.38
C GLY A 270 -16.37 9.28 26.99
N MET A 271 -17.32 8.39 26.67
CA MET A 271 -17.35 7.62 25.43
C MET A 271 -18.36 8.19 24.42
N VAL A 272 -18.18 7.91 23.13
CA VAL A 272 -19.24 8.11 22.12
C VAL A 272 -20.41 7.17 22.44
N ASN A 273 -21.60 7.74 22.64
CA ASN A 273 -22.83 6.99 22.94
C ASN A 273 -24.12 7.66 22.46
N ASN A 274 -24.03 8.78 21.73
CA ASN A 274 -25.15 9.45 21.09
C ASN A 274 -24.75 10.02 19.71
N TYR A 275 -24.85 9.22 18.65
CA TYR A 275 -24.61 9.67 17.27
C TYR A 275 -25.59 10.74 16.75
N GLY A 276 -26.63 11.08 17.52
CA GLY A 276 -27.53 12.21 17.28
C GLY A 276 -27.05 13.56 17.85
N ASP A 277 -25.82 13.65 18.34
CA ASP A 277 -25.19 14.88 18.85
C ASP A 277 -23.75 14.99 18.31
N PRO A 278 -23.42 16.00 17.47
CA PRO A 278 -22.09 16.13 16.89
C PRO A 278 -21.00 16.39 17.94
N TYR A 279 -21.33 16.98 19.10
CA TYR A 279 -20.36 17.14 20.20
C TYR A 279 -20.09 15.81 20.93
N ASN A 280 -21.06 14.89 20.96
CA ASN A 280 -20.84 13.54 21.47
C ASN A 280 -19.99 12.71 20.50
N VAL A 281 -20.21 12.88 19.19
CA VAL A 281 -19.44 12.20 18.14
C VAL A 281 -17.99 12.71 18.07
N ARG A 282 -17.77 14.03 18.17
CA ARG A 282 -16.47 14.66 17.90
C ARG A 282 -15.63 15.09 19.12
N ASN A 283 -16.15 14.93 20.35
CA ASN A 283 -15.40 15.28 21.56
C ASN A 283 -15.30 14.13 22.58
N CYS A 284 -15.81 12.93 22.28
CA CYS A 284 -15.81 11.80 23.21
C CYS A 284 -15.09 10.60 22.60
N TYR A 285 -14.57 9.72 23.46
CA TYR A 285 -13.64 8.67 23.06
C TYR A 285 -14.39 7.56 22.30
N LEU A 286 -14.06 7.37 21.01
CA LEU A 286 -14.62 6.30 20.18
C LEU A 286 -14.16 4.94 20.75
N VAL A 287 -15.10 4.19 21.34
CA VAL A 287 -14.86 2.90 22.01
C VAL A 287 -13.61 2.85 22.90
N ALA A 288 -13.37 3.94 23.65
CA ALA A 288 -12.24 4.18 24.55
C ALA A 288 -10.85 4.40 23.90
N LEU A 289 -10.77 4.59 22.58
CA LEU A 289 -9.60 5.18 21.91
C LEU A 289 -9.30 6.58 22.46
N THR A 290 -8.04 6.95 22.63
CA THR A 290 -7.69 8.21 23.31
C THR A 290 -7.73 9.37 22.31
N ASP A 291 -8.80 10.16 22.38
CA ASP A 291 -9.17 11.19 21.41
C ASP A 291 -8.24 12.42 21.44
N LEU A 292 -7.63 12.76 20.30
CA LEU A 292 -6.67 13.86 20.17
C LEU A 292 -7.39 15.20 19.99
N TYR A 293 -6.98 16.22 20.74
CA TYR A 293 -7.66 17.51 20.69
C TYR A 293 -7.20 18.33 19.47
N GLY A 294 -7.82 18.07 18.31
CA GLY A 294 -7.53 18.71 17.02
C GLY A 294 -7.47 20.24 17.08
N ALA A 295 -8.24 20.88 17.95
CA ALA A 295 -8.23 22.33 18.13
C ALA A 295 -6.84 22.91 18.51
N LEU A 296 -5.94 22.10 19.07
CA LEU A 296 -4.60 22.52 19.46
C LEU A 296 -3.64 22.61 18.26
N PRO A 297 -2.97 23.76 18.05
CA PRO A 297 -1.98 23.91 16.97
C PRO A 297 -0.83 22.89 17.03
N TYR A 298 -0.43 22.42 18.22
CA TYR A 298 0.61 21.38 18.36
C TYR A 298 0.15 20.02 17.82
N VAL A 299 -1.10 19.63 18.08
CA VAL A 299 -1.68 18.37 17.55
C VAL A 299 -1.74 18.43 16.03
N ARG A 300 -2.28 19.54 15.47
CA ARG A 300 -2.33 19.75 14.02
C ARG A 300 -0.95 19.76 13.37
N GLN A 301 0.02 20.42 13.99
CA GLN A 301 1.41 20.43 13.53
C GLN A 301 2.04 19.03 13.55
N LYS A 302 1.80 18.21 14.57
CA LYS A 302 2.32 16.83 14.64
C LYS A 302 1.70 15.89 13.61
N VAL A 303 0.41 16.04 13.34
CA VAL A 303 -0.27 15.30 12.26
C VAL A 303 0.24 15.75 10.89
N ALA A 304 0.40 17.06 10.67
CA ALA A 304 0.95 17.59 9.42
C ALA A 304 2.42 17.19 9.19
N GLU A 305 3.24 17.06 10.24
CA GLU A 305 4.60 16.50 10.16
C GLU A 305 4.60 15.03 9.71
N TYR A 306 3.66 14.21 10.19
CA TYR A 306 3.48 12.83 9.74
C TYR A 306 3.06 12.76 8.26
N PHE A 307 2.07 13.56 7.85
CA PHE A 307 1.66 13.67 6.45
C PHE A 307 2.81 14.18 5.56
N THR A 308 3.60 15.12 6.05
CA THR A 308 4.79 15.65 5.36
C THR A 308 5.84 14.56 5.14
N ASN A 309 6.11 13.69 6.12
CA ASN A 309 7.04 12.57 5.95
C ASN A 309 6.56 11.63 4.83
N LEU A 310 5.29 11.23 4.88
CA LEU A 310 4.70 10.33 3.88
C LEU A 310 4.68 10.94 2.47
N VAL A 311 4.35 12.22 2.33
CA VAL A 311 4.42 12.95 1.03
C VAL A 311 5.85 13.05 0.51
N ASN A 312 6.83 13.30 1.38
CA ASN A 312 8.25 13.34 1.00
C ASN A 312 8.76 11.98 0.52
N ILE A 313 8.33 10.88 1.15
CA ILE A 313 8.65 9.50 0.71
C ILE A 313 8.04 9.21 -0.68
N GLY A 314 6.81 9.69 -0.94
CA GLY A 314 6.14 9.57 -2.24
C GLY A 314 4.69 9.09 -2.18
N VAL A 315 4.05 9.13 -1.01
CA VAL A 315 2.62 8.84 -0.87
C VAL A 315 1.81 9.91 -1.60
N ALA A 316 0.90 9.47 -2.48
CA ALA A 316 0.07 10.34 -3.32
C ALA A 316 -1.14 10.95 -2.59
N GLY A 317 -1.52 10.37 -1.45
CA GLY A 317 -2.70 10.81 -0.69
C GLY A 317 -3.04 9.93 0.50
N PHE A 318 -4.18 10.24 1.12
CA PHE A 318 -4.58 9.70 2.41
C PHE A 318 -6.07 9.33 2.44
N ARG A 319 -6.37 8.12 2.90
CA ARG A 319 -7.64 7.76 3.54
C ARG A 319 -7.56 8.32 4.96
N ILE A 320 -8.50 9.17 5.37
CA ILE A 320 -8.53 9.67 6.76
C ILE A 320 -9.46 8.79 7.59
N ASP A 321 -8.90 8.17 8.63
CA ASP A 321 -9.60 7.32 9.58
C ASP A 321 -10.58 8.09 10.45
N ALA A 322 -11.73 7.47 10.73
CA ALA A 322 -12.74 7.97 11.65
C ALA A 322 -13.06 9.47 11.46
N ALA A 323 -12.98 10.01 10.24
CA ALA A 323 -13.06 11.45 9.99
C ALA A 323 -14.38 12.08 10.49
N LYS A 324 -15.46 11.30 10.57
CA LYS A 324 -16.73 11.63 11.26
C LYS A 324 -16.54 12.17 12.69
N HIS A 325 -15.53 11.66 13.39
CA HIS A 325 -15.17 11.99 14.77
C HIS A 325 -14.22 13.19 14.90
N MET A 326 -13.65 13.68 13.80
CA MET A 326 -12.89 14.93 13.79
C MET A 326 -13.76 16.13 13.37
N TRP A 327 -13.40 17.32 13.88
CA TRP A 327 -13.95 18.58 13.42
C TRP A 327 -13.40 18.95 12.03
N PRO A 328 -14.26 19.23 11.02
CA PRO A 328 -13.82 19.59 9.67
C PRO A 328 -12.82 20.74 9.62
N GLU A 329 -12.97 21.74 10.48
CA GLU A 329 -12.06 22.88 10.58
C GLU A 329 -10.64 22.49 11.01
N ASP A 330 -10.49 21.56 11.96
CA ASP A 330 -9.18 21.12 12.44
C ASP A 330 -8.49 20.20 11.43
N LEU A 331 -9.27 19.33 10.78
CA LEU A 331 -8.79 18.43 9.73
C LEU A 331 -8.33 19.21 8.48
N LEU A 332 -9.09 20.23 8.06
CA LEU A 332 -8.69 21.12 6.97
C LEU A 332 -7.36 21.83 7.26
N GLU A 333 -7.14 22.28 8.50
CA GLU A 333 -5.89 22.92 8.90
C GLU A 333 -4.70 21.93 8.88
N MET A 334 -4.88 20.68 9.32
CA MET A 334 -3.86 19.62 9.15
C MET A 334 -3.51 19.42 7.68
N MET A 335 -4.53 19.32 6.82
CA MET A 335 -4.36 19.15 5.37
C MET A 335 -3.75 20.38 4.67
N THR A 336 -3.96 21.58 5.20
CA THR A 336 -3.38 22.83 4.67
C THR A 336 -1.91 22.98 5.03
N LEU A 337 -1.49 22.48 6.20
CA LEU A 337 -0.09 22.46 6.63
C LEU A 337 0.77 21.43 5.85
N THR A 338 0.16 20.38 5.30
CA THR A 338 0.84 19.38 4.45
C THR A 338 1.38 20.02 3.14
N PRO A 339 2.60 19.68 2.68
CA PRO A 339 3.14 20.18 1.41
C PRO A 339 2.43 19.59 0.18
N ASP A 340 2.80 20.10 -1.00
CA ASP A 340 2.46 19.51 -2.29
C ASP A 340 3.27 18.21 -2.52
N LEU A 341 2.79 17.35 -3.43
CA LEU A 341 3.40 16.05 -3.73
C LEU A 341 4.82 16.17 -4.28
N ASN A 342 5.71 15.28 -3.82
CA ASN A 342 7.12 15.30 -4.16
C ASN A 342 7.36 15.04 -5.66
N THR A 343 7.79 16.07 -6.41
CA THR A 343 8.04 15.97 -7.86
C THR A 343 9.08 14.92 -8.24
N ASN A 344 9.98 14.53 -7.34
CA ASN A 344 10.98 13.48 -7.58
C ASN A 344 10.35 12.08 -7.66
N GLN A 345 9.12 11.92 -7.18
CA GLN A 345 8.33 10.68 -7.22
C GLN A 345 7.36 10.64 -8.42
N GLY A 346 7.67 11.42 -9.47
CA GLY A 346 6.88 11.48 -10.70
C GLY A 346 5.52 12.17 -10.55
N PHE A 347 5.34 13.03 -9.55
CA PHE A 347 4.14 13.85 -9.40
C PHE A 347 4.28 15.21 -10.11
N PRO A 348 3.21 15.76 -10.72
CA PRO A 348 3.26 17.11 -11.29
C PRO A 348 3.45 18.19 -10.22
N ALA A 349 4.20 19.25 -10.52
CA ALA A 349 4.41 20.36 -9.60
C ALA A 349 3.11 21.08 -9.22
N ASN A 350 2.98 21.51 -7.97
CA ASN A 350 1.79 22.13 -7.36
C ASN A 350 0.57 21.18 -7.24
N THR A 351 0.79 19.86 -7.23
CA THR A 351 -0.28 18.87 -6.97
C THR A 351 -0.46 18.68 -5.46
N ARG A 352 -1.65 18.94 -4.93
CA ARG A 352 -2.00 18.59 -3.53
C ARG A 352 -2.11 17.06 -3.38
N PRO A 353 -1.83 16.50 -2.20
CA PRO A 353 -2.16 15.10 -1.93
C PRO A 353 -3.66 14.86 -2.08
N PHE A 354 -4.03 13.68 -2.56
CA PHE A 354 -5.43 13.24 -2.64
C PHE A 354 -5.95 12.91 -1.24
N PHE A 355 -7.11 13.42 -0.85
CA PHE A 355 -7.73 13.08 0.44
C PHE A 355 -9.12 12.47 0.23
N PHE A 356 -9.39 11.39 0.97
CA PHE A 356 -10.73 10.82 1.09
C PHE A 356 -11.05 10.42 2.53
N HIS A 357 -12.21 10.84 3.01
CA HIS A 357 -12.55 10.86 4.43
C HIS A 357 -13.52 9.74 4.79
N GLU A 358 -13.21 8.98 5.84
CA GLU A 358 -14.16 8.02 6.40
C GLU A 358 -15.24 8.73 7.21
N VAL A 359 -16.44 8.72 6.65
CA VAL A 359 -17.65 9.19 7.28
C VAL A 359 -18.72 8.14 7.04
N ILE A 360 -18.98 7.25 8.02
CA ILE A 360 -20.22 6.45 7.99
C ILE A 360 -21.38 7.42 8.04
N ASP A 361 -22.18 7.47 6.99
CA ASP A 361 -23.45 8.17 7.00
C ASP A 361 -24.47 7.26 6.29
N ARG A 362 -25.39 6.68 7.08
CA ARG A 362 -26.51 5.88 6.56
C ARG A 362 -27.83 6.65 6.63
N ASP A 363 -27.78 7.99 6.67
CA ASP A 363 -28.92 8.87 7.03
C ASP A 363 -29.41 8.63 8.47
N ASP A 364 -28.47 8.32 9.38
CA ASP A 364 -28.72 7.75 10.70
C ASP A 364 -28.12 8.53 11.89
N GLY A 365 -27.43 9.64 11.64
CA GLY A 365 -26.75 10.45 12.66
C GLY A 365 -26.82 11.96 12.42
N ALA A 366 -26.18 12.73 13.31
CA ALA A 366 -26.14 14.19 13.25
C ALA A 366 -24.90 14.79 12.55
N VAL A 367 -23.98 13.93 12.07
CA VAL A 367 -22.82 14.30 11.25
C VAL A 367 -23.01 13.69 9.86
N THR A 368 -22.80 14.51 8.82
CA THR A 368 -23.16 14.25 7.42
C THR A 368 -21.95 14.34 6.49
N VAL A 369 -21.98 13.64 5.36
CA VAL A 369 -20.88 13.68 4.37
C VAL A 369 -20.68 15.07 3.74
N GLN A 370 -21.73 15.88 3.67
CA GLN A 370 -21.71 17.24 3.10
C GLN A 370 -20.77 18.20 3.86
N GLU A 371 -20.51 17.96 5.14
CA GLU A 371 -19.57 18.75 5.95
C GLU A 371 -18.10 18.63 5.46
N TYR A 372 -17.77 17.61 4.66
CA TYR A 372 -16.41 17.26 4.27
C TYR A 372 -16.09 17.60 2.79
N TYR A 373 -17.06 18.11 2.01
CA TYR A 373 -16.94 18.38 0.56
C TYR A 373 -15.84 19.38 0.15
N GLY A 374 -15.32 20.17 1.09
CA GLY A 374 -14.20 21.09 0.89
C GLY A 374 -12.82 20.46 1.06
N MET A 375 -12.75 19.19 1.48
CA MET A 375 -11.53 18.50 1.89
C MET A 375 -11.18 17.29 0.99
N GLY A 376 -11.79 17.17 -0.19
CA GLY A 376 -11.62 16.00 -1.06
C GLY A 376 -12.87 15.13 -1.07
N ARG A 377 -12.69 13.81 -1.13
CA ARG A 377 -13.78 12.84 -1.29
C ARG A 377 -14.27 12.26 0.05
N VAL A 378 -15.41 11.59 0.02
CA VAL A 378 -16.10 11.02 1.19
C VAL A 378 -16.54 9.58 0.92
N THR A 379 -16.35 8.69 1.90
CA THR A 379 -16.76 7.28 1.82
C THR A 379 -18.29 7.14 1.75
N GLU A 380 -18.83 6.63 0.64
CA GLU A 380 -20.27 6.52 0.45
C GLU A 380 -20.80 5.15 0.92
N PHE A 381 -21.05 5.03 2.22
CA PHE A 381 -21.62 3.82 2.82
C PHE A 381 -23.06 3.51 2.34
N ARG A 382 -23.82 4.49 1.81
CA ARG A 382 -25.14 4.22 1.19
C ARG A 382 -25.00 3.45 -0.13
N TYR A 383 -23.90 3.62 -0.84
CA TYR A 383 -23.64 2.88 -2.08
C TYR A 383 -23.41 1.39 -1.80
N SER A 384 -22.62 1.04 -0.78
CA SER A 384 -22.39 -0.35 -0.35
C SER A 384 -23.71 -1.10 -0.07
N GLN A 385 -24.66 -0.43 0.60
CA GLN A 385 -26.02 -0.96 0.83
C GLN A 385 -26.80 -1.13 -0.49
N LYS A 386 -26.83 -0.09 -1.32
CA LYS A 386 -27.61 -0.11 -2.57
C LYS A 386 -27.06 -1.07 -3.62
N ILE A 387 -25.76 -1.28 -3.71
CA ILE A 387 -25.20 -2.32 -4.60
C ILE A 387 -25.51 -3.72 -4.07
N ALA A 388 -25.50 -3.93 -2.74
CA ALA A 388 -25.90 -5.21 -2.17
C ALA A 388 -27.37 -5.56 -2.44
N TRP A 389 -28.29 -4.63 -2.22
CA TRP A 389 -29.70 -4.84 -2.59
C TRP A 389 -29.90 -4.94 -4.10
N GLY A 390 -29.14 -4.17 -4.89
CA GLY A 390 -29.18 -4.20 -6.36
C GLY A 390 -28.67 -5.50 -6.97
N ILE A 391 -27.70 -6.18 -6.36
CA ILE A 391 -27.32 -7.53 -6.80
C ILE A 391 -28.34 -8.56 -6.34
N GLN A 392 -28.95 -8.41 -5.15
CA GLN A 392 -30.04 -9.30 -4.72
C GLN A 392 -31.26 -9.21 -5.65
N ASP A 393 -31.69 -7.99 -6.00
CA ASP A 393 -32.74 -7.67 -6.96
C ASP A 393 -32.21 -6.75 -8.07
N ILE A 394 -31.80 -7.38 -9.17
CA ILE A 394 -31.19 -6.75 -10.36
C ILE A 394 -32.03 -5.57 -10.88
N GLY A 395 -33.36 -5.59 -10.70
CA GLY A 395 -34.26 -4.50 -11.10
C GLY A 395 -33.95 -3.15 -10.46
N GLN A 396 -33.23 -3.12 -9.33
CA GLN A 396 -32.95 -1.90 -8.56
C GLN A 396 -31.65 -1.19 -9.00
N LEU A 397 -30.78 -1.84 -9.78
CA LEU A 397 -29.45 -1.32 -10.15
C LEU A 397 -29.49 0.02 -10.90
N GLY A 398 -30.58 0.31 -11.64
CA GLY A 398 -30.78 1.61 -12.29
C GLY A 398 -30.93 2.79 -11.33
N GLY A 399 -31.16 2.52 -10.04
CA GLY A 399 -31.25 3.51 -8.95
C GLY A 399 -30.21 3.29 -7.84
N VAL A 400 -29.05 2.69 -8.16
CA VAL A 400 -27.95 2.50 -7.19
C VAL A 400 -27.41 3.83 -6.68
N TYR A 401 -27.35 4.85 -7.55
CA TYR A 401 -27.09 6.24 -7.20
C TYR A 401 -28.41 7.00 -7.14
N ASP A 402 -28.58 7.78 -6.07
CA ASP A 402 -29.84 8.46 -5.77
C ASP A 402 -29.60 9.66 -4.84
N PRO A 403 -29.57 10.89 -5.39
CA PRO A 403 -29.48 12.11 -4.59
C PRO A 403 -30.60 12.24 -3.55
N GLY A 404 -31.75 11.59 -3.77
CA GLY A 404 -32.87 11.57 -2.84
C GLY A 404 -32.62 10.78 -1.55
N TRP A 405 -31.53 10.00 -1.48
CA TRP A 405 -31.06 9.31 -0.27
C TRP A 405 -30.01 10.10 0.52
N GLY A 406 -29.72 11.35 0.15
CA GLY A 406 -28.63 12.14 0.75
C GLY A 406 -27.23 11.70 0.32
N MET A 407 -27.14 10.82 -0.70
CA MET A 407 -25.89 10.34 -1.27
C MET A 407 -25.04 11.51 -1.79
N ALA A 408 -23.73 11.33 -1.76
CA ALA A 408 -22.77 12.36 -2.15
C ALA A 408 -22.88 12.76 -3.63
N ASP A 409 -22.41 13.96 -3.98
CA ASP A 409 -22.26 14.34 -5.39
C ASP A 409 -21.19 13.47 -6.09
N PRO A 410 -21.27 13.18 -7.40
CA PRO A 410 -20.42 12.17 -8.05
C PRO A 410 -18.91 12.50 -8.06
N ASP A 411 -18.57 13.78 -8.00
CA ASP A 411 -17.21 14.31 -7.84
C ASP A 411 -16.70 14.22 -6.39
N LYS A 412 -17.59 14.11 -5.41
CA LYS A 412 -17.28 13.96 -3.98
C LYS A 412 -17.28 12.50 -3.51
N ALA A 413 -18.08 11.64 -4.12
CA ALA A 413 -18.22 10.25 -3.71
C ALA A 413 -16.93 9.43 -3.91
N PHE A 414 -16.57 8.68 -2.87
CA PHE A 414 -15.60 7.59 -2.89
C PHE A 414 -16.37 6.29 -2.57
N ILE A 415 -16.48 5.38 -3.55
CA ILE A 415 -17.40 4.25 -3.49
C ILE A 415 -16.67 2.91 -3.42
N PHE A 416 -17.33 1.93 -2.81
CA PHE A 416 -16.88 0.55 -2.68
C PHE A 416 -18.06 -0.39 -2.47
N VAL A 417 -17.89 -1.67 -2.83
CA VAL A 417 -18.89 -2.71 -2.58
C VAL A 417 -18.90 -3.10 -1.10
N ASP A 418 -17.73 -3.36 -0.55
CA ASP A 418 -17.46 -3.56 0.87
C ASP A 418 -16.17 -2.84 1.30
N ASN A 419 -15.96 -2.82 2.60
CA ASN A 419 -14.69 -2.53 3.22
C ASN A 419 -14.37 -3.67 4.21
N HIS A 420 -13.16 -3.61 4.75
CA HIS A 420 -12.63 -4.44 5.82
C HIS A 420 -13.55 -4.53 7.07
N ASP A 421 -14.26 -3.47 7.46
CA ASP A 421 -15.16 -3.49 8.63
C ASP A 421 -16.46 -4.21 8.32
N ASN A 422 -17.13 -3.80 7.25
CA ASN A 422 -18.50 -4.19 6.98
C ASN A 422 -18.59 -5.62 6.42
N GLN A 423 -17.52 -6.11 5.79
CA GLN A 423 -17.36 -7.55 5.54
C GLN A 423 -17.18 -8.39 6.82
N ARG A 424 -16.65 -7.77 7.89
CA ARG A 424 -16.47 -8.37 9.24
C ARG A 424 -17.63 -8.07 10.20
N GLY A 425 -18.64 -7.30 9.81
CA GLY A 425 -19.77 -6.96 10.68
C GLY A 425 -19.57 -5.74 11.60
N HIS A 426 -18.46 -5.01 11.45
CA HIS A 426 -18.19 -3.71 12.06
C HIS A 426 -18.65 -2.57 11.12
N GLY A 427 -18.31 -1.30 11.37
CA GLY A 427 -18.38 -0.19 10.39
C GLY A 427 -19.65 -0.13 9.51
N GLY A 428 -20.82 0.11 10.11
CA GLY A 428 -22.07 0.27 9.35
C GLY A 428 -22.61 -0.99 8.64
N ALA A 429 -22.17 -2.20 8.99
CA ALA A 429 -22.59 -3.47 8.40
C ALA A 429 -24.10 -3.79 8.42
N GLY A 430 -24.47 -4.85 7.69
CA GLY A 430 -25.78 -5.50 7.70
C GLY A 430 -26.36 -5.75 6.31
N ASP A 431 -25.88 -5.02 5.31
CA ASP A 431 -26.40 -4.96 3.94
C ASP A 431 -25.21 -4.89 2.95
N THR A 432 -24.36 -5.92 2.92
CA THR A 432 -23.04 -5.88 2.27
C THR A 432 -22.78 -7.16 1.48
N LEU A 433 -22.21 -7.04 0.28
CA LEU A 433 -21.67 -8.18 -0.50
C LEU A 433 -20.20 -8.37 -0.13
N THR A 434 -19.74 -9.60 0.03
CA THR A 434 -18.34 -9.90 0.36
C THR A 434 -17.86 -11.09 -0.47
N TYR A 435 -16.55 -11.33 -0.51
CA TYR A 435 -15.96 -12.49 -1.18
C TYR A 435 -16.57 -13.84 -0.77
N LYS A 436 -17.21 -13.93 0.41
CA LYS A 436 -17.92 -15.13 0.91
C LYS A 436 -19.11 -15.53 0.03
N TYR A 437 -19.57 -14.65 -0.87
CA TYR A 437 -20.55 -14.92 -1.92
C TYR A 437 -19.96 -14.58 -3.30
N PRO A 438 -19.00 -15.39 -3.82
CA PRO A 438 -18.05 -14.94 -4.83
C PRO A 438 -18.67 -14.55 -6.19
N LYS A 439 -19.79 -15.17 -6.60
CA LYS A 439 -20.51 -14.80 -7.83
C LYS A 439 -21.27 -13.47 -7.70
N ASP A 440 -21.99 -13.28 -6.59
CA ASP A 440 -22.73 -12.04 -6.34
C ASP A 440 -21.75 -10.87 -6.08
N TYR A 441 -20.60 -11.13 -5.44
CA TYR A 441 -19.53 -10.14 -5.27
C TYR A 441 -18.87 -9.73 -6.61
N ARG A 442 -18.54 -10.69 -7.50
CA ARG A 442 -18.08 -10.40 -8.87
C ARG A 442 -19.04 -9.46 -9.60
N LEU A 443 -20.33 -9.77 -9.61
CA LEU A 443 -21.37 -8.94 -10.24
C LEU A 443 -21.42 -7.53 -9.61
N GLY A 444 -21.35 -7.44 -8.27
CA GLY A 444 -21.33 -6.17 -7.54
C GLY A 444 -20.14 -5.29 -7.89
N VAL A 445 -18.92 -5.85 -7.93
CA VAL A 445 -17.71 -5.10 -8.26
C VAL A 445 -17.66 -4.74 -9.74
N ALA A 446 -17.96 -5.68 -10.65
CA ALA A 446 -17.97 -5.42 -12.10
C ALA A 446 -18.96 -4.31 -12.48
N PHE A 447 -20.18 -4.34 -11.93
CA PHE A 447 -21.14 -3.25 -12.11
C PHE A 447 -20.62 -1.92 -11.54
N THR A 448 -20.02 -1.94 -10.35
CA THR A 448 -19.45 -0.76 -9.67
C THR A 448 -18.31 -0.10 -10.45
N LEU A 449 -17.50 -0.89 -11.14
CA LEU A 449 -16.43 -0.43 -12.03
C LEU A 449 -16.97 0.16 -13.35
N ALA A 450 -18.08 -0.37 -13.88
CA ALA A 450 -18.63 0.02 -15.17
C ALA A 450 -19.59 1.23 -15.13
N GLN A 451 -20.20 1.52 -13.98
CA GLN A 451 -21.19 2.59 -13.78
C GLN A 451 -20.53 4.00 -13.57
N PRO A 452 -21.27 5.13 -13.70
CA PRO A 452 -20.68 6.48 -13.82
C PRO A 452 -20.51 7.28 -12.51
N TYR A 453 -20.85 6.74 -11.35
CA TYR A 453 -20.82 7.44 -10.06
C TYR A 453 -19.50 7.21 -9.31
N GLY A 454 -18.96 8.28 -8.71
CA GLY A 454 -17.86 8.21 -7.74
C GLY A 454 -16.46 7.92 -8.30
N PHE A 455 -15.52 7.81 -7.35
CA PHE A 455 -14.19 7.23 -7.55
C PHE A 455 -14.13 5.90 -6.81
N THR A 456 -13.57 4.85 -7.42
CA THR A 456 -13.85 3.47 -7.00
C THR A 456 -12.67 2.81 -6.29
N ARG A 457 -12.97 2.24 -5.13
CA ARG A 457 -12.14 1.25 -4.44
C ARG A 457 -12.86 -0.09 -4.44
N HIS A 458 -12.14 -1.19 -4.60
CA HIS A 458 -12.63 -2.50 -4.17
C HIS A 458 -11.64 -3.15 -3.18
N MET A 459 -12.18 -4.04 -2.36
CA MET A 459 -11.45 -4.73 -1.31
C MET A 459 -10.57 -5.84 -1.89
N SER A 460 -9.44 -6.10 -1.25
CA SER A 460 -8.66 -7.33 -1.43
C SER A 460 -8.36 -7.91 -0.04
N SER A 461 -8.96 -9.06 0.22
CA SER A 461 -9.13 -9.63 1.55
C SER A 461 -8.17 -10.79 1.84
N TYR A 462 -8.19 -11.22 3.10
CA TYR A 462 -7.80 -12.57 3.52
C TYR A 462 -9.03 -13.32 4.06
N TYR A 463 -8.95 -14.65 4.07
CA TYR A 463 -10.01 -15.51 4.58
C TYR A 463 -10.08 -15.46 6.11
N PHE A 464 -11.23 -15.05 6.63
CA PHE A 464 -11.62 -15.25 8.03
C PHE A 464 -12.96 -16.01 8.09
N ASP A 465 -13.12 -16.89 9.09
CA ASP A 465 -14.34 -17.69 9.29
C ASP A 465 -15.43 -16.87 10.03
N ASP A 466 -15.93 -17.35 11.17
CA ASP A 466 -16.86 -16.64 12.06
C ASP A 466 -16.15 -15.71 13.06
N ASP A 467 -14.80 -15.73 13.12
CA ASP A 467 -14.01 -14.81 13.92
C ASP A 467 -13.79 -13.49 13.16
N THR A 468 -14.47 -12.44 13.62
CA THR A 468 -14.44 -11.09 13.03
C THR A 468 -13.27 -10.26 13.55
N ASP A 469 -12.63 -10.68 14.64
CA ASP A 469 -11.44 -10.05 15.24
C ASP A 469 -10.13 -10.60 14.62
N ALA A 470 -10.18 -11.73 13.90
CA ALA A 470 -9.04 -12.45 13.33
C ALA A 470 -8.12 -11.58 12.44
N GLY A 471 -6.82 -11.64 12.71
CA GLY A 471 -5.77 -11.04 11.86
C GLY A 471 -5.53 -11.80 10.55
N PRO A 472 -4.61 -11.29 9.70
CA PRO A 472 -4.21 -11.91 8.44
C PRO A 472 -3.52 -13.28 8.62
N PRO A 473 -3.34 -14.06 7.54
CA PRO A 473 -2.49 -15.24 7.49
C PRO A 473 -1.10 -14.94 8.08
N HIS A 474 -0.64 -15.79 8.98
CA HIS A 474 0.54 -15.53 9.79
C HIS A 474 1.35 -16.79 10.13
N HIS A 475 2.63 -16.60 10.41
CA HIS A 475 3.54 -17.64 10.86
C HIS A 475 3.29 -18.02 12.32
N SER A 476 4.05 -19.01 12.82
CA SER A 476 3.95 -19.50 14.20
C SER A 476 4.35 -18.49 15.29
N ASP A 477 4.94 -17.34 14.92
CA ASP A 477 5.22 -16.18 15.78
C ASP A 477 4.28 -14.97 15.55
N TYR A 478 3.25 -15.14 14.72
CA TYR A 478 2.24 -14.14 14.32
C TYR A 478 2.73 -13.01 13.39
N SER A 479 3.98 -13.07 12.89
CA SER A 479 4.41 -12.28 11.73
C SER A 479 3.57 -12.63 10.49
N THR A 480 3.29 -11.65 9.64
CA THR A 480 2.36 -11.81 8.51
C THR A 480 2.99 -12.64 7.39
N SER A 481 2.25 -13.60 6.85
CA SER A 481 2.75 -14.50 5.81
C SER A 481 2.75 -13.86 4.42
N ASN A 482 3.65 -14.33 3.55
CA ASN A 482 3.73 -13.86 2.15
C ASN A 482 2.39 -14.10 1.43
N VAL A 483 2.08 -13.26 0.45
CA VAL A 483 1.04 -13.58 -0.53
C VAL A 483 1.59 -14.55 -1.58
N VAL A 484 0.94 -15.70 -1.71
CA VAL A 484 1.34 -16.76 -2.65
C VAL A 484 0.41 -16.74 -3.86
N ILE A 485 0.95 -16.44 -5.04
CA ILE A 485 0.25 -16.48 -6.33
C ILE A 485 0.51 -17.83 -7.02
N ASN A 486 -0.55 -18.55 -7.37
CA ASN A 486 -0.47 -19.87 -8.02
C ASN A 486 -0.47 -19.79 -9.56
N GLU A 487 -0.38 -20.96 -10.22
CA GLU A 487 -0.29 -21.06 -11.68
C GLU A 487 -1.56 -20.60 -12.43
N ASN A 488 -2.71 -20.49 -11.75
CA ASN A 488 -3.94 -19.94 -12.29
C ASN A 488 -4.03 -18.40 -12.15
N ASN A 489 -2.98 -17.74 -11.63
CA ASN A 489 -2.97 -16.33 -11.20
C ASN A 489 -3.87 -16.02 -9.98
N GLU A 490 -4.37 -17.06 -9.30
CA GLU A 490 -5.16 -16.98 -8.06
C GLU A 490 -4.24 -16.89 -6.83
N CYS A 491 -4.79 -16.51 -5.68
CA CYS A 491 -4.07 -16.50 -4.41
C CYS A 491 -4.33 -17.74 -3.56
N GLU A 492 -3.28 -18.16 -2.83
CA GLU A 492 -3.33 -19.23 -1.84
C GLU A 492 -2.86 -18.73 -0.46
N GLY A 493 -2.54 -19.64 0.47
CA GLY A 493 -2.01 -19.31 1.80
C GLY A 493 -2.99 -18.65 2.77
N GLY A 494 -4.26 -18.46 2.37
CA GLY A 494 -5.28 -17.75 3.16
C GLY A 494 -5.61 -16.35 2.63
N TRP A 495 -5.02 -15.92 1.51
CA TRP A 495 -5.36 -14.67 0.83
C TRP A 495 -6.48 -14.88 -0.20
N VAL A 496 -7.36 -13.88 -0.39
CA VAL A 496 -8.54 -13.98 -1.27
C VAL A 496 -8.29 -13.34 -2.64
N CYS A 497 -7.64 -12.17 -2.64
CA CYS A 497 -7.19 -11.45 -3.83
C CYS A 497 -8.28 -11.19 -4.88
N GLU A 498 -9.40 -10.59 -4.46
CA GLU A 498 -10.53 -10.27 -5.34
C GLU A 498 -10.12 -9.38 -6.52
N HIS A 499 -9.13 -8.52 -6.34
CA HIS A 499 -8.52 -7.69 -7.38
C HIS A 499 -7.87 -8.49 -8.53
N ARG A 500 -7.63 -9.80 -8.35
CA ARG A 500 -7.11 -10.75 -9.36
C ARG A 500 -8.19 -11.64 -9.98
N TRP A 501 -9.45 -11.49 -9.60
CA TRP A 501 -10.54 -12.27 -10.21
C TRP A 501 -10.87 -11.73 -11.63
N PRO A 502 -11.05 -12.59 -12.66
CA PRO A 502 -11.15 -12.14 -14.06
C PRO A 502 -12.20 -11.06 -14.34
N SER A 503 -13.44 -11.21 -13.88
CA SER A 503 -14.49 -10.19 -14.04
C SER A 503 -14.27 -8.91 -13.22
N ILE A 504 -13.23 -8.84 -12.39
CA ILE A 504 -12.84 -7.64 -11.64
C ILE A 504 -11.72 -6.91 -12.39
N TYR A 505 -10.52 -7.49 -12.57
CA TYR A 505 -9.39 -6.75 -13.17
C TYR A 505 -9.64 -6.37 -14.63
N LYS A 506 -10.30 -7.24 -15.43
CA LYS A 506 -10.57 -6.95 -16.85
C LYS A 506 -11.53 -5.78 -17.04
N ILE A 507 -12.38 -5.50 -16.04
CA ILE A 507 -13.30 -4.35 -16.04
C ILE A 507 -12.62 -3.07 -15.51
N VAL A 508 -11.40 -3.14 -14.93
CA VAL A 508 -10.59 -1.94 -14.64
C VAL A 508 -10.15 -1.24 -15.95
N GLY A 509 -9.73 -2.02 -16.96
CA GLY A 509 -9.46 -1.50 -18.30
C GLY A 509 -10.66 -0.76 -18.90
N PHE A 510 -11.86 -1.37 -18.83
CA PHE A 510 -13.12 -0.73 -19.22
C PHE A 510 -13.38 0.56 -18.43
N SER A 511 -13.26 0.53 -17.10
CA SER A 511 -13.51 1.66 -16.21
C SER A 511 -12.64 2.87 -16.54
N ASN A 512 -11.37 2.63 -16.90
CA ASN A 512 -10.44 3.65 -17.37
C ASN A 512 -10.82 4.19 -18.77
N ALA A 513 -11.18 3.30 -19.71
CA ALA A 513 -11.55 3.70 -21.09
C ALA A 513 -12.85 4.53 -21.18
N VAL A 514 -13.73 4.43 -20.18
CA VAL A 514 -14.97 5.21 -20.07
C VAL A 514 -14.88 6.35 -19.03
N ALA A 515 -13.70 6.61 -18.47
CA ALA A 515 -13.51 7.47 -17.30
C ALA A 515 -13.91 8.94 -17.53
N ASP A 516 -13.90 9.43 -18.77
CA ASP A 516 -14.31 10.78 -19.16
C ASP A 516 -15.84 10.96 -19.22
N THR A 517 -16.61 9.88 -19.41
CA THR A 517 -18.08 9.92 -19.53
C THR A 517 -18.78 10.09 -18.18
N GLY A 518 -19.73 11.03 -18.10
CA GLY A 518 -20.52 11.32 -16.90
C GLY A 518 -21.86 10.58 -16.82
N HIS A 519 -22.64 10.87 -15.77
CA HIS A 519 -23.95 10.23 -15.56
C HIS A 519 -24.97 10.55 -16.66
N ALA A 520 -24.87 11.71 -17.32
CA ALA A 520 -25.70 12.07 -18.48
C ALA A 520 -25.43 11.18 -19.72
N GLU A 521 -24.33 10.44 -19.73
CA GLU A 521 -23.92 9.54 -20.80
C GLU A 521 -24.16 8.05 -20.44
N TRP A 522 -24.87 7.79 -19.33
CA TRP A 522 -25.35 6.44 -18.98
C TRP A 522 -26.60 6.09 -19.81
N LEU A 523 -26.36 5.72 -21.07
CA LEU A 523 -27.38 5.57 -22.10
C LEU A 523 -27.70 4.09 -22.37
N ASN A 524 -28.77 3.84 -23.14
CA ASN A 524 -29.19 2.50 -23.59
C ASN A 524 -29.39 1.48 -22.44
N TYR A 525 -29.75 1.95 -21.24
CA TYR A 525 -29.97 1.10 -20.08
C TYR A 525 -31.11 0.09 -20.31
N TYR A 526 -30.77 -1.20 -20.20
CA TYR A 526 -31.67 -2.34 -20.28
C TYR A 526 -31.64 -3.12 -18.96
N ASN A 527 -32.81 -3.58 -18.53
CA ASN A 527 -32.97 -4.44 -17.36
C ASN A 527 -34.25 -5.28 -17.51
N ASP A 528 -34.15 -6.60 -17.31
CA ASP A 528 -35.29 -7.53 -17.30
C ASP A 528 -35.43 -8.33 -15.99
N GLY A 529 -34.64 -7.99 -14.95
CA GLY A 529 -34.56 -8.69 -13.68
C GLY A 529 -33.57 -9.87 -13.65
N ASN A 530 -32.96 -10.24 -14.78
CA ASN A 530 -31.87 -11.22 -14.84
C ASN A 530 -30.62 -10.69 -15.57
N VAL A 531 -30.82 -9.92 -16.64
CA VAL A 531 -29.77 -9.27 -17.43
C VAL A 531 -29.84 -7.76 -17.21
N VAL A 532 -28.68 -7.13 -17.01
CA VAL A 532 -28.51 -5.67 -17.09
C VAL A 532 -27.48 -5.36 -18.16
N ALA A 533 -27.75 -4.35 -18.97
CA ALA A 533 -26.81 -3.84 -19.97
C ALA A 533 -26.96 -2.32 -20.13
N PHE A 534 -25.87 -1.62 -20.45
CA PHE A 534 -25.87 -0.18 -20.70
C PHE A 534 -24.62 0.28 -21.47
N SER A 535 -24.72 1.47 -22.03
CA SER A 535 -23.61 2.18 -22.67
C SER A 535 -23.11 3.35 -21.81
N ARG A 536 -21.82 3.65 -21.96
CA ARG A 536 -21.12 4.81 -21.41
C ARG A 536 -20.72 5.70 -22.59
N GLY A 537 -21.58 6.67 -22.91
CA GLY A 537 -21.49 7.49 -24.11
C GLY A 537 -21.41 6.62 -25.37
N ASN A 538 -20.48 6.95 -26.26
CA ASN A 538 -20.02 6.07 -27.34
C ASN A 538 -18.73 5.30 -26.98
N LYS A 539 -18.21 5.46 -25.76
CA LYS A 539 -16.89 4.97 -25.33
C LYS A 539 -16.85 3.49 -25.00
N GLY A 540 -17.93 2.96 -24.44
CA GLY A 540 -18.00 1.56 -24.07
C GLY A 540 -19.41 1.07 -23.78
N PHE A 541 -19.58 -0.24 -23.82
CA PHE A 541 -20.82 -0.93 -23.48
C PHE A 541 -20.54 -2.10 -22.55
N PHE A 542 -21.36 -2.24 -21.51
CA PHE A 542 -21.26 -3.25 -20.46
C PHE A 542 -22.56 -4.06 -20.39
N ALA A 543 -22.45 -5.36 -20.13
CA ALA A 543 -23.57 -6.22 -19.79
C ALA A 543 -23.17 -7.29 -18.75
N MET A 544 -24.13 -7.75 -17.96
CA MET A 544 -23.95 -8.88 -17.04
C MET A 544 -25.26 -9.66 -16.87
N VAL A 545 -25.15 -10.93 -16.49
CA VAL A 545 -26.30 -11.83 -16.27
C VAL A 545 -26.20 -12.50 -14.90
N LYS A 546 -27.30 -12.51 -14.14
CA LYS A 546 -27.30 -13.11 -12.79
C LYS A 546 -27.39 -14.64 -12.83
N TYR A 547 -28.30 -15.18 -13.63
CA TYR A 547 -28.55 -16.62 -13.74
C TYR A 547 -28.52 -17.10 -15.19
N GLY A 548 -27.84 -18.22 -15.45
CA GLY A 548 -27.74 -18.80 -16.79
C GLY A 548 -26.83 -17.99 -17.71
N THR A 549 -27.09 -18.16 -19.01
CA THR A 549 -26.35 -17.53 -20.11
C THR A 549 -27.27 -16.57 -20.88
N VAL A 550 -26.68 -15.59 -21.58
CA VAL A 550 -27.43 -14.68 -22.48
C VAL A 550 -26.82 -14.71 -23.87
N SER A 551 -27.66 -14.63 -24.90
CA SER A 551 -27.28 -14.41 -26.29
C SER A 551 -28.34 -13.52 -26.93
N GLN A 552 -28.08 -12.20 -26.97
CA GLN A 552 -29.09 -11.19 -27.28
C GLN A 552 -28.48 -9.98 -27.99
N THR A 553 -29.22 -9.38 -28.90
CA THR A 553 -28.80 -8.15 -29.60
C THR A 553 -29.19 -6.93 -28.78
N PHE A 554 -28.24 -6.03 -28.52
CA PHE A 554 -28.45 -4.77 -27.82
C PHE A 554 -28.01 -3.58 -28.69
N GLN A 555 -28.57 -2.40 -28.42
CA GLN A 555 -28.07 -1.13 -28.93
C GLN A 555 -26.92 -0.68 -28.02
N THR A 556 -25.69 -0.61 -28.56
CA THR A 556 -24.49 -0.33 -27.75
C THR A 556 -24.13 1.14 -27.67
N GLY A 557 -24.66 1.99 -28.56
CA GLY A 557 -24.24 3.39 -28.69
C GLY A 557 -22.82 3.61 -29.21
N MET A 558 -22.04 2.55 -29.39
CA MET A 558 -20.66 2.61 -29.87
C MET A 558 -20.57 2.79 -31.39
N PRO A 559 -19.47 3.33 -31.93
CA PRO A 559 -19.24 3.38 -33.37
C PRO A 559 -19.24 1.99 -34.02
N ALA A 560 -19.74 1.90 -35.26
CA ALA A 560 -19.70 0.67 -36.03
C ALA A 560 -18.26 0.22 -36.30
N GLY A 561 -17.94 -1.05 -36.00
CA GLY A 561 -16.58 -1.56 -36.04
C GLY A 561 -16.44 -2.94 -35.39
N THR A 562 -15.20 -3.42 -35.29
CA THR A 562 -14.85 -4.65 -34.58
C THR A 562 -14.12 -4.29 -33.30
N TYR A 563 -14.57 -4.86 -32.19
CA TYR A 563 -14.02 -4.70 -30.85
C TYR A 563 -13.63 -6.07 -30.29
N GLU A 564 -12.81 -6.08 -29.26
CA GLU A 564 -12.51 -7.27 -28.46
C GLU A 564 -13.32 -7.20 -27.15
N GLU A 565 -13.98 -8.30 -26.79
CA GLU A 565 -14.69 -8.43 -25.52
C GLU A 565 -13.67 -8.74 -24.42
N VAL A 566 -13.57 -7.85 -23.43
CA VAL A 566 -12.45 -7.83 -22.49
C VAL A 566 -12.37 -9.09 -21.63
N VAL A 567 -13.50 -9.69 -21.25
CA VAL A 567 -13.53 -10.85 -20.34
C VAL A 567 -13.07 -12.13 -21.06
N SER A 568 -13.62 -12.39 -22.25
CA SER A 568 -13.53 -13.66 -23.00
C SER A 568 -12.62 -13.65 -24.23
N CYS A 569 -12.05 -12.50 -24.60
CA CYS A 569 -11.34 -12.29 -25.87
C CYS A 569 -12.20 -12.57 -27.12
N GLN A 570 -13.53 -12.58 -27.03
CA GLN A 570 -14.37 -12.78 -28.20
C GLN A 570 -14.36 -11.51 -29.07
N SER A 571 -14.09 -11.66 -30.38
CA SER A 571 -14.29 -10.58 -31.34
C SER A 571 -15.78 -10.27 -31.51
N VAL A 572 -16.17 -9.01 -31.28
CA VAL A 572 -17.54 -8.51 -31.36
C VAL A 572 -17.65 -7.48 -32.48
N THR A 573 -18.67 -7.60 -33.32
CA THR A 573 -18.97 -6.59 -34.35
C THR A 573 -20.12 -5.71 -33.89
N VAL A 574 -19.90 -4.40 -33.85
CA VAL A 574 -20.95 -3.38 -33.75
C VAL A 574 -21.37 -3.00 -35.17
N ASN A 575 -22.65 -3.16 -35.48
CA ASN A 575 -23.25 -2.91 -36.78
C ASN A 575 -23.36 -1.42 -37.10
N GLY A 576 -23.65 -1.10 -38.36
CA GLY A 576 -23.86 0.28 -38.85
C GLY A 576 -25.05 1.03 -38.23
N ASP A 577 -25.86 0.37 -37.40
CA ASP A 577 -26.96 0.95 -36.62
C ASP A 577 -26.66 1.02 -35.10
N GLY A 578 -25.42 0.73 -34.69
CA GLY A 578 -24.99 0.68 -33.28
C GLY A 578 -25.38 -0.61 -32.55
N THR A 579 -25.97 -1.60 -33.22
CA THR A 579 -26.32 -2.87 -32.55
C THR A 579 -25.17 -3.86 -32.49
N ALA A 580 -25.08 -4.66 -31.44
CA ALA A 580 -24.16 -5.79 -31.36
C ALA A 580 -24.84 -7.03 -30.75
N LEU A 581 -24.38 -8.23 -31.13
CA LEU A 581 -24.75 -9.47 -30.46
C LEU A 581 -23.86 -9.65 -29.23
N VAL A 582 -24.47 -9.53 -28.05
CA VAL A 582 -23.84 -9.82 -26.76
C VAL A 582 -24.07 -11.30 -26.45
N SER A 583 -23.01 -11.99 -26.02
CA SER A 583 -23.09 -13.39 -25.63
C SER A 583 -22.27 -13.61 -24.36
N ILE A 584 -22.91 -14.08 -23.30
CA ILE A 584 -22.25 -14.48 -22.04
C ILE A 584 -22.54 -15.95 -21.82
N THR A 585 -21.50 -16.77 -21.90
CA THR A 585 -21.59 -18.25 -21.84
C THR A 585 -20.87 -18.86 -20.64
N ASN A 586 -20.02 -18.08 -19.95
CA ASN A 586 -19.39 -18.47 -18.69
C ASN A 586 -20.29 -18.04 -17.52
N GLU A 587 -20.76 -18.98 -16.70
CA GLU A 587 -21.59 -18.67 -15.54
C GLU A 587 -20.78 -18.28 -14.29
N GLU A 588 -19.47 -18.53 -14.25
CA GLU A 588 -18.57 -18.15 -13.14
C GLU A 588 -18.01 -16.73 -13.31
N GLU A 589 -17.79 -16.30 -14.57
CA GLU A 589 -17.44 -14.92 -14.93
C GLU A 589 -18.55 -14.31 -15.84
N PRO A 590 -19.75 -14.04 -15.30
CA PRO A 590 -20.96 -13.76 -16.09
C PRO A 590 -21.09 -12.29 -16.52
N VAL A 591 -19.99 -11.73 -17.05
CA VAL A 591 -19.83 -10.31 -17.40
C VAL A 591 -19.34 -10.20 -18.85
N PHE A 592 -19.71 -9.10 -19.53
CA PHE A 592 -19.31 -8.74 -20.88
C PHE A 592 -19.01 -7.24 -20.93
N ALA A 593 -17.90 -6.84 -21.54
CA ALA A 593 -17.67 -5.44 -21.87
C ALA A 593 -16.83 -5.24 -23.15
N ILE A 594 -17.14 -4.16 -23.87
CA ILE A 594 -16.39 -3.68 -25.04
C ILE A 594 -16.17 -2.17 -24.92
N CYS A 595 -15.02 -1.66 -25.35
CA CYS A 595 -14.68 -0.23 -25.24
C CYS A 595 -13.67 0.24 -26.29
N GLU A 596 -13.68 1.55 -26.58
CA GLU A 596 -12.69 2.20 -27.46
C GLU A 596 -11.28 2.09 -26.84
N GLY A 597 -10.36 1.41 -27.53
CA GLY A 597 -8.96 1.29 -27.10
C GLY A 597 -8.69 0.21 -26.03
N CYS A 598 -9.69 -0.62 -25.71
CA CYS A 598 -9.52 -1.80 -24.86
C CYS A 598 -9.04 -3.01 -25.67
N ASP A 599 -8.24 -3.85 -25.02
CA ASP A 599 -7.94 -5.24 -25.42
C ASP A 599 -8.31 -6.19 -24.27
N CYS A 600 -8.20 -7.50 -24.50
CA CYS A 600 -8.43 -8.53 -23.48
C CYS A 600 -7.14 -9.05 -22.82
N SER A 601 -6.00 -8.35 -22.96
CA SER A 601 -4.69 -8.89 -22.60
C SER A 601 -4.59 -9.28 -21.13
N GLU A 602 -4.02 -10.47 -20.88
CA GLU A 602 -3.82 -10.96 -19.52
C GLU A 602 -2.53 -10.35 -18.93
N PRO A 603 -2.58 -9.78 -17.72
CA PRO A 603 -1.37 -9.51 -16.95
C PRO A 603 -0.54 -10.79 -16.80
N PRO A 604 0.79 -10.73 -16.90
CA PRO A 604 1.63 -11.93 -16.89
C PRO A 604 1.51 -12.68 -15.55
N THR A 605 1.17 -13.96 -15.59
CA THR A 605 1.16 -14.83 -14.40
C THR A 605 2.57 -15.00 -13.85
N VAL A 606 2.94 -14.16 -12.87
CA VAL A 606 4.19 -14.30 -12.12
C VAL A 606 3.90 -15.01 -10.80
N THR A 607 4.09 -16.33 -10.79
CA THR A 607 3.96 -17.14 -9.58
C THR A 607 4.93 -16.71 -8.48
N ALA A 608 4.47 -16.77 -7.24
CA ALA A 608 5.31 -16.56 -6.06
C ALA A 608 5.56 -17.91 -5.37
N THR A 609 6.79 -18.17 -4.92
CA THR A 609 7.11 -19.42 -4.24
C THR A 609 6.54 -19.43 -2.80
N PRO A 610 5.98 -20.56 -2.33
CA PRO A 610 5.57 -20.70 -0.94
C PRO A 610 6.74 -20.59 0.04
N ASP A 611 6.46 -19.99 1.20
CA ASP A 611 7.44 -19.72 2.27
C ASP A 611 7.87 -21.03 3.02
N PRO A 612 9.10 -21.12 3.58
CA PRO A 612 9.76 -22.42 3.80
C PRO A 612 9.35 -23.20 5.06
N ASP A 613 8.28 -22.83 5.78
CA ASP A 613 7.76 -23.57 6.95
C ASP A 613 7.12 -24.94 6.57
N ARG A 614 7.17 -25.31 5.29
CA ARG A 614 6.80 -26.64 4.77
C ARG A 614 8.03 -27.35 4.20
N THR A 615 8.71 -28.15 5.03
CA THR A 615 9.96 -28.84 4.69
C THR A 615 9.87 -29.78 3.48
N THR A 616 10.21 -29.31 2.28
CA THR A 616 10.71 -30.13 1.15
C THR A 616 11.57 -29.27 0.21
N THR A 617 12.54 -29.90 -0.45
CA THR A 617 13.73 -29.23 -1.02
C THR A 617 13.50 -28.51 -2.36
N THR A 618 14.33 -27.48 -2.60
CA THR A 618 14.76 -26.94 -3.93
C THR A 618 13.92 -25.83 -4.57
N THR A 619 14.36 -24.59 -4.34
CA THR A 619 14.45 -23.44 -5.28
C THR A 619 13.17 -22.87 -5.93
N THR A 620 12.85 -21.60 -5.63
CA THR A 620 13.00 -20.43 -6.54
C THR A 620 12.50 -19.15 -5.85
N THR A 621 13.31 -18.51 -5.01
CA THR A 621 12.95 -17.23 -4.33
C THR A 621 13.54 -16.02 -5.06
N THR A 622 12.80 -15.49 -6.05
CA THR A 622 13.14 -14.24 -6.76
C THR A 622 12.53 -13.01 -6.10
N GLN A 623 13.29 -12.41 -5.18
CA GLN A 623 13.06 -11.09 -4.56
C GLN A 623 14.38 -10.32 -4.49
N GLY A 624 14.32 -8.98 -4.51
CA GLY A 624 15.49 -8.09 -4.54
C GLY A 624 15.64 -7.37 -5.88
N PRO A 625 15.25 -6.09 -6.00
CA PRO A 625 15.42 -5.31 -7.23
C PRO A 625 16.88 -4.88 -7.38
N THR A 626 17.66 -5.65 -8.16
CA THR A 626 19.01 -5.26 -8.55
C THR A 626 18.97 -3.91 -9.30
N LEU A 627 19.52 -2.83 -8.71
CA LEU A 627 19.79 -1.60 -9.47
C LEU A 627 20.57 -1.98 -10.74
N PRO A 628 20.24 -1.42 -11.92
CA PRO A 628 20.76 -1.91 -13.20
C PRO A 628 22.30 -1.94 -13.20
N PRO A 629 22.92 -2.99 -13.78
CA PRO A 629 24.37 -3.12 -13.77
C PRO A 629 25.04 -1.99 -14.53
N ILE A 630 26.09 -1.44 -13.92
CA ILE A 630 26.99 -0.47 -14.55
C ILE A 630 28.01 -1.30 -15.33
N THR A 631 27.94 -1.24 -16.66
CA THR A 631 28.71 -2.08 -17.59
C THR A 631 29.62 -1.27 -18.53
N GLU A 632 29.71 0.05 -18.34
CA GLU A 632 30.56 0.95 -19.11
C GLU A 632 31.16 2.02 -18.20
N GLY A 633 32.39 2.47 -18.51
CA GLY A 633 33.01 3.63 -17.87
C GLY A 633 33.68 3.36 -16.52
N ILE A 634 34.32 4.40 -15.99
CA ILE A 634 35.05 4.34 -14.70
C ILE A 634 34.15 4.88 -13.59
N HIS A 635 33.89 4.06 -12.57
CA HIS A 635 33.04 4.41 -11.43
C HIS A 635 33.73 4.12 -10.09
N ARG A 636 33.54 5.03 -9.13
CA ARG A 636 33.97 4.85 -7.73
C ARG A 636 33.29 3.61 -7.14
N THR A 637 34.09 2.76 -6.53
CA THR A 637 33.72 1.47 -5.98
C THR A 637 34.38 1.34 -4.61
N VAL A 638 33.61 0.96 -3.59
CA VAL A 638 34.11 0.75 -2.23
C VAL A 638 33.94 -0.71 -1.84
N VAL A 639 34.97 -1.28 -1.22
CA VAL A 639 34.94 -2.65 -0.70
C VAL A 639 35.34 -2.65 0.77
N PHE A 640 34.46 -3.15 1.62
CA PHE A 640 34.68 -3.44 3.02
C PHE A 640 34.77 -4.95 3.26
N ILE A 641 35.74 -5.38 4.07
CA ILE A 641 35.81 -6.76 4.60
C ILE A 641 35.92 -6.71 6.12
N GLN A 642 34.96 -7.33 6.82
CA GLN A 642 35.03 -7.51 8.26
C GLN A 642 36.08 -8.59 8.62
N LYS A 643 37.15 -8.19 9.30
CA LYS A 643 38.12 -9.12 9.91
C LYS A 643 38.83 -8.49 11.11
N GLN A 644 38.58 -9.05 12.30
CA GLN A 644 39.44 -8.80 13.45
C GLN A 644 40.81 -9.46 13.20
N THR A 645 41.87 -8.67 13.25
CA THR A 645 43.26 -9.08 13.03
C THR A 645 44.07 -9.02 14.32
N ASN A 646 45.26 -9.62 14.30
CA ASN A 646 46.25 -9.49 15.37
C ASN A 646 47.34 -8.47 15.00
N ASP A 647 48.09 -7.99 15.99
CA ASP A 647 49.23 -7.09 15.79
C ASP A 647 50.20 -7.63 14.72
N GLY A 648 50.48 -6.81 13.70
CA GLY A 648 51.36 -7.17 12.59
C GLY A 648 50.72 -7.99 11.47
N GLN A 649 49.40 -8.21 11.49
CA GLN A 649 48.64 -8.71 10.35
C GLN A 649 47.93 -7.55 9.63
N ASP A 650 48.02 -7.55 8.29
CA ASP A 650 47.41 -6.55 7.41
C ASP A 650 46.55 -7.26 6.35
N LEU A 651 45.39 -6.70 6.02
CA LEU A 651 44.49 -7.26 5.02
C LEU A 651 44.69 -6.62 3.64
N PHE A 652 44.72 -7.48 2.62
CA PHE A 652 44.68 -7.14 1.20
C PHE A 652 43.49 -7.85 0.54
N VAL A 653 43.08 -7.38 -0.63
CA VAL A 653 42.27 -8.17 -1.57
C VAL A 653 43.09 -8.52 -2.80
N ARG A 654 42.70 -9.63 -3.42
CA ARG A 654 43.05 -10.03 -4.78
C ARG A 654 41.75 -10.35 -5.50
N GLY A 655 41.69 -10.13 -6.80
CA GLY A 655 40.41 -10.17 -7.50
C GLY A 655 40.52 -9.93 -9.00
N GLY A 656 39.41 -9.48 -9.57
CA GLY A 656 39.20 -9.40 -11.02
C GLY A 656 38.02 -10.31 -11.38
N ILE A 657 38.16 -11.14 -12.42
CA ILE A 657 37.25 -12.25 -12.72
C ILE A 657 38.01 -13.57 -12.56
N ASP A 658 37.42 -14.63 -12.01
CA ASP A 658 38.10 -15.93 -11.91
C ASP A 658 38.21 -16.63 -13.28
N GLY A 659 39.30 -17.38 -13.49
CA GLY A 659 39.55 -18.11 -14.74
C GLY A 659 38.61 -19.28 -15.03
N ALA A 660 37.78 -19.68 -14.06
CA ALA A 660 36.64 -20.55 -14.27
C ALA A 660 35.47 -19.84 -14.96
N GLN A 661 35.30 -18.52 -14.74
CA GLN A 661 34.25 -17.70 -15.36
C GLN A 661 34.73 -17.06 -16.67
N ARG A 662 35.90 -16.41 -16.68
CA ARG A 662 36.48 -15.75 -17.87
C ARG A 662 37.72 -16.52 -18.37
N PRO A 663 37.59 -17.36 -19.41
CA PRO A 663 38.72 -18.14 -19.91
C PRO A 663 39.80 -17.26 -20.53
N GLY A 664 41.07 -17.52 -20.19
CA GLY A 664 42.23 -16.86 -20.80
C GLY A 664 43.06 -16.00 -19.85
N CYS A 665 42.78 -16.00 -18.55
CA CYS A 665 43.58 -15.25 -17.56
C CYS A 665 45.08 -15.59 -17.62
N THR A 666 45.93 -14.62 -17.28
CA THR A 666 47.39 -14.78 -17.31
C THR A 666 48.07 -14.33 -16.00
N SER A 667 49.37 -14.61 -15.88
CA SER A 667 50.19 -14.12 -14.76
C SER A 667 50.87 -12.77 -15.04
N ASP A 668 50.53 -12.10 -16.15
CA ASP A 668 51.07 -10.82 -16.58
C ASP A 668 49.98 -9.76 -16.45
N THR A 669 50.00 -9.00 -15.35
CA THR A 669 48.93 -8.07 -14.94
C THR A 669 48.67 -6.94 -15.94
N GLU A 670 49.60 -6.66 -16.86
CA GLU A 670 49.41 -5.67 -17.92
C GLU A 670 48.60 -6.20 -19.10
N THR A 671 48.46 -7.53 -19.23
CA THR A 671 47.83 -8.21 -20.37
C THR A 671 46.82 -9.30 -19.99
N ASP A 672 46.63 -9.54 -18.69
CA ASP A 672 45.63 -10.45 -18.14
C ASP A 672 44.19 -9.94 -18.41
N PRO A 673 43.38 -10.62 -19.25
CA PRO A 673 42.01 -10.20 -19.54
C PRO A 673 41.06 -10.35 -18.34
N CYS A 674 41.54 -10.94 -17.23
CA CYS A 674 40.78 -11.15 -16.01
C CYS A 674 41.10 -10.12 -14.91
N ALA A 675 42.17 -9.34 -15.06
CA ALA A 675 42.45 -8.19 -14.21
C ALA A 675 41.54 -7.02 -14.61
N ILE A 676 41.21 -6.14 -13.65
CA ILE A 676 40.34 -4.97 -13.87
C ILE A 676 41.12 -3.68 -13.58
N ASP A 677 41.13 -2.72 -14.50
CA ASP A 677 41.74 -1.39 -14.27
C ASP A 677 41.11 -0.67 -13.07
N ILE A 678 41.97 -0.25 -12.13
CA ILE A 678 41.59 0.54 -10.95
C ILE A 678 42.53 1.72 -10.72
N THR A 679 42.03 2.75 -10.06
CA THR A 679 42.85 3.78 -9.39
C THR A 679 42.39 3.86 -7.93
N THR A 680 43.26 3.46 -7.00
CA THR A 680 42.94 3.57 -5.57
C THR A 680 42.86 5.02 -5.12
N ASN A 681 41.96 5.31 -4.18
CA ASN A 681 41.81 6.61 -3.54
C ASN A 681 42.62 6.71 -2.23
N SER A 682 42.73 7.90 -1.63
CA SER A 682 43.37 8.06 -0.31
C SER A 682 42.32 8.18 0.78
N LEU A 683 42.38 7.27 1.76
CA LEU A 683 41.48 7.28 2.92
C LEU A 683 41.88 8.31 3.99
N GLY A 684 43.01 9.00 3.84
CA GLY A 684 43.46 10.06 4.73
C GLY A 684 44.97 10.25 4.77
N THR A 685 45.43 11.33 5.41
CA THR A 685 46.86 11.70 5.52
C THR A 685 47.40 11.65 6.96
N THR A 686 46.72 10.92 7.85
CA THR A 686 47.21 10.65 9.22
C THR A 686 48.15 9.43 9.19
N SER A 687 49.01 9.30 10.21
CA SER A 687 49.98 8.19 10.28
C SER A 687 49.36 6.79 10.39
N HIS A 688 48.05 6.70 10.65
CA HIS A 688 47.27 5.47 10.53
C HIS A 688 47.23 4.94 9.09
N TYR A 689 47.14 5.86 8.11
CA TYR A 689 47.06 5.53 6.68
C TYR A 689 48.42 5.54 5.97
N ASP A 690 49.55 5.86 6.62
CA ASP A 690 50.89 5.87 5.99
C ASP A 690 51.21 4.53 5.29
N LYS A 691 50.86 3.41 5.94
CA LYS A 691 51.04 2.05 5.42
C LYS A 691 50.20 1.82 4.16
N TYR A 692 48.90 2.10 4.23
CA TYR A 692 47.96 1.98 3.10
C TYR A 692 48.38 2.88 1.92
N ASN A 693 48.65 4.16 2.18
CA ASN A 693 49.12 5.12 1.19
C ASN A 693 50.46 4.74 0.58
N SER A 694 51.32 3.99 1.26
CA SER A 694 52.59 3.51 0.70
C SER A 694 52.43 2.29 -0.21
N TRP A 695 51.53 1.35 0.12
CA TRP A 695 51.28 0.16 -0.71
C TRP A 695 50.39 0.43 -1.93
N ARG A 696 49.52 1.42 -1.88
CA ARG A 696 48.58 1.71 -2.97
C ARG A 696 49.20 2.49 -4.14
N VAL A 697 50.43 3.02 -3.98
CA VAL A 697 51.14 3.71 -5.07
C VAL A 697 51.55 2.69 -6.11
N GLY A 698 51.19 2.91 -7.38
CA GLY A 698 51.53 1.98 -8.47
C GLY A 698 50.76 0.66 -8.43
N ASP A 699 49.65 0.62 -7.68
CA ASP A 699 48.57 -0.35 -7.79
C ASP A 699 47.55 0.20 -8.80
N THR A 700 47.40 -0.48 -9.93
CA THR A 700 46.63 -0.04 -11.10
C THR A 700 45.66 -1.10 -11.63
N LYS A 701 45.72 -2.32 -11.10
CA LYS A 701 44.86 -3.45 -11.47
C LYS A 701 44.33 -4.14 -10.22
N LEU A 702 43.05 -4.49 -10.20
CA LEU A 702 42.57 -5.53 -9.30
C LEU A 702 42.92 -6.88 -9.96
N ASP A 703 43.88 -7.60 -9.39
CA ASP A 703 44.42 -8.85 -9.96
C ASP A 703 44.58 -9.99 -8.93
N TRP A 704 44.71 -11.22 -9.42
CA TRP A 704 44.89 -12.43 -8.60
C TRP A 704 46.35 -12.71 -8.20
N ASN A 705 47.31 -12.16 -8.94
CA ASN A 705 48.73 -12.48 -8.88
C ASN A 705 49.43 -11.80 -7.69
N GLY A 706 48.98 -10.59 -7.30
CA GLY A 706 49.28 -9.99 -6.00
C GLY A 706 49.87 -8.60 -6.10
N ALA A 707 51.21 -8.50 -5.99
CA ALA A 707 51.88 -7.22 -6.03
C ALA A 707 52.43 -6.90 -7.43
N GLN A 708 51.94 -5.83 -8.05
CA GLN A 708 52.42 -5.37 -9.35
C GLN A 708 53.87 -4.84 -9.25
N THR A 709 54.61 -4.88 -10.36
CA THR A 709 56.05 -4.51 -10.38
C THR A 709 56.30 -3.03 -10.02
N SER A 710 55.31 -2.17 -10.27
CA SER A 710 55.29 -0.75 -9.89
C SER A 710 54.83 -0.47 -8.46
N GLN A 711 54.26 -1.48 -7.77
CA GLN A 711 53.54 -1.26 -6.53
C GLN A 711 54.49 -0.94 -5.35
N GLY A 712 54.08 0.00 -4.52
CA GLY A 712 54.88 0.52 -3.42
C GLY A 712 55.11 -0.48 -2.27
N SER A 713 55.99 -0.11 -1.36
CA SER A 713 56.33 -0.88 -0.17
C SER A 713 56.38 0.01 1.07
N TYR A 714 56.01 -0.54 2.22
CA TYR A 714 56.04 0.16 3.50
C TYR A 714 57.09 -0.45 4.41
N SER A 715 58.07 0.34 4.86
CA SER A 715 59.17 -0.12 5.72
C SER A 715 59.95 -1.35 5.20
N GLY A 716 59.96 -1.56 3.86
CA GLY A 716 60.57 -2.73 3.21
C GLY A 716 59.65 -3.96 3.06
N GLN A 717 58.44 -3.93 3.62
CA GLN A 717 57.39 -4.92 3.33
C GLN A 717 56.70 -4.52 2.01
N VAL A 718 56.79 -5.39 1.00
CA VAL A 718 56.05 -5.26 -0.27
C VAL A 718 54.55 -5.46 -0.01
N ALA A 719 53.69 -4.90 -0.86
CA ALA A 719 52.27 -5.22 -0.89
C ALA A 719 52.02 -6.72 -1.14
N SER A 720 50.76 -7.17 -1.05
CA SER A 720 50.38 -8.58 -1.27
C SER A 720 49.09 -8.74 -2.08
N GLY A 721 48.72 -7.70 -2.84
CA GLY A 721 47.41 -7.47 -3.46
C GLY A 721 47.09 -5.98 -3.43
N THR A 722 45.84 -5.62 -3.71
CA THR A 722 45.32 -4.29 -3.40
C THR A 722 45.17 -4.13 -1.88
N PRO A 723 45.80 -3.13 -1.24
CA PRO A 723 45.78 -2.97 0.21
C PRO A 723 44.43 -2.47 0.71
N LEU A 724 44.01 -2.94 1.88
CA LEU A 724 42.91 -2.32 2.64
C LEU A 724 43.49 -1.62 3.87
N ALA A 725 42.81 -0.58 4.37
CA ALA A 725 43.10 0.04 5.65
C ALA A 725 42.09 -0.43 6.71
N TRP A 726 42.53 -0.66 7.95
CA TRP A 726 41.59 -0.89 9.07
C TRP A 726 40.79 0.39 9.34
N THR A 727 39.47 0.27 9.52
CA THR A 727 38.59 1.41 9.81
C THR A 727 37.64 1.16 10.98
N SER A 728 36.99 2.24 11.44
CA SER A 728 36.04 2.30 12.54
C SER A 728 34.93 3.31 12.25
N ASN A 729 33.72 3.08 12.78
CA ASN A 729 32.63 4.06 12.79
C ASN A 729 32.70 5.06 13.98
N SER A 730 33.70 4.91 14.87
CA SER A 730 33.87 5.77 16.04
C SER A 730 34.68 7.03 15.72
N GLN A 731 34.04 8.20 15.84
CA GLN A 731 34.62 9.51 15.49
C GLN A 731 35.90 9.90 16.27
N GLY A 732 36.21 9.19 17.37
CA GLY A 732 37.46 9.34 18.12
C GLY A 732 38.60 8.39 17.71
N SER A 733 38.36 7.51 16.73
CA SER A 733 39.30 6.47 16.31
C SER A 733 40.34 7.00 15.31
N PRO A 734 41.63 6.59 15.39
CA PRO A 734 42.64 6.94 14.38
C PRO A 734 42.31 6.45 12.95
N GLY A 735 41.46 5.41 12.86
CA GLY A 735 40.94 4.86 11.61
C GLY A 735 39.48 5.22 11.32
N TYR A 736 38.95 6.31 11.89
CA TYR A 736 37.59 6.75 11.60
C TYR A 736 37.38 7.00 10.10
N GLN A 737 36.26 6.55 9.55
CA GLN A 737 35.81 6.83 8.19
C GLN A 737 34.30 7.09 8.17
N ASP A 738 33.88 8.18 7.53
CA ASP A 738 32.47 8.57 7.44
C ASP A 738 31.62 7.52 6.69
N LEU A 739 32.23 6.76 5.77
CA LEU A 739 31.58 5.66 5.04
C LEU A 739 31.53 4.33 5.81
N ASN A 740 32.23 4.20 6.94
CA ASN A 740 32.06 3.04 7.81
C ASN A 740 30.96 3.34 8.82
N THR A 741 29.79 2.76 8.60
CA THR A 741 28.68 2.75 9.57
C THR A 741 28.66 1.46 10.42
N PHE A 742 29.36 0.42 9.97
CA PHE A 742 29.22 -0.98 10.40
C PHE A 742 29.94 -1.32 11.71
N GLY A 743 31.04 -0.64 12.05
CA GLY A 743 31.75 -0.81 13.32
C GLY A 743 33.27 -0.88 13.21
N ASP A 744 33.92 -1.31 14.28
CA ASP A 744 35.35 -1.62 14.30
C ASP A 744 35.67 -2.88 13.47
N HIS A 745 36.92 -2.99 12.99
CA HIS A 745 37.43 -4.15 12.23
C HIS A 745 36.82 -4.38 10.84
N TYR A 746 36.15 -3.37 10.29
CA TYR A 746 35.87 -3.31 8.86
C TYR A 746 37.08 -2.69 8.15
N TRP A 747 37.75 -3.50 7.33
CA TRP A 747 38.87 -3.07 6.50
C TRP A 747 38.33 -2.54 5.17
N MET A 748 38.86 -1.42 4.68
CA MET A 748 38.29 -0.66 3.57
C MET A 748 39.31 -0.43 2.44
N VAL A 749 38.84 -0.50 1.19
CA VAL A 749 39.46 0.15 0.03
C VAL A 749 38.40 0.97 -0.71
N ASP A 750 38.82 2.14 -1.19
CA ASP A 750 38.07 3.04 -2.07
C ASP A 750 38.88 3.15 -3.37
N MET A 751 38.24 2.95 -4.52
CA MET A 751 38.91 2.89 -5.83
C MET A 751 37.95 3.29 -6.95
N ASP A 752 38.45 4.04 -7.93
CA ASP A 752 37.76 4.25 -9.20
C ASP A 752 38.09 3.05 -10.12
N MET A 753 37.07 2.36 -10.63
CA MET A 753 37.19 1.06 -11.34
C MET A 753 36.53 1.11 -12.72
N ASP A 754 37.17 0.52 -13.74
CA ASP A 754 36.59 0.40 -15.08
C ASP A 754 35.54 -0.74 -15.13
N CYS A 755 34.26 -0.36 -15.04
CA CYS A 755 33.15 -1.31 -15.03
C CYS A 755 32.91 -1.98 -16.40
N SER A 756 33.54 -1.50 -17.49
CA SER A 756 33.51 -2.19 -18.79
C SER A 756 34.32 -3.50 -18.82
N GLN A 757 35.12 -3.74 -17.78
CA GLN A 757 35.94 -4.94 -17.63
C GLN A 757 35.33 -5.96 -16.65
N ALA A 758 34.22 -5.62 -16.00
CA ALA A 758 33.43 -6.51 -15.13
C ALA A 758 32.56 -7.50 -15.94
N GLU A 759 32.00 -8.53 -15.30
CA GLU A 759 30.98 -9.42 -15.89
C GLU A 759 29.59 -8.94 -15.45
N ASP A 760 28.80 -8.35 -16.37
CA ASP A 760 27.52 -7.68 -16.07
C ASP A 760 27.60 -6.72 -14.86
N GLY A 761 28.71 -5.97 -14.76
CA GLY A 761 28.97 -5.03 -13.66
C GLY A 761 29.39 -5.69 -12.33
N TRP A 762 29.59 -7.00 -12.30
CA TRP A 762 30.11 -7.74 -11.15
C TRP A 762 31.59 -8.13 -11.32
N PHE A 763 32.30 -8.18 -10.20
CA PHE A 763 33.69 -8.63 -10.11
C PHE A 763 33.91 -9.42 -8.82
N GLU A 764 35.01 -10.15 -8.75
CA GLU A 764 35.36 -11.01 -7.62
C GLU A 764 36.47 -10.41 -6.76
N VAL A 765 36.39 -10.64 -5.45
CA VAL A 765 37.47 -10.39 -4.50
C VAL A 765 37.63 -11.54 -3.52
N LYS A 766 38.86 -11.78 -3.08
CA LYS A 766 39.21 -12.71 -2.01
C LYS A 766 40.25 -12.08 -1.08
N GLY A 767 40.00 -12.16 0.22
CA GLY A 767 40.84 -11.61 1.27
C GLY A 767 42.15 -12.37 1.44
N PHE A 768 43.24 -11.63 1.57
CA PHE A 768 44.58 -12.15 1.83
C PHE A 768 45.19 -11.44 3.05
N LEU A 769 45.35 -12.16 4.15
CA LEU A 769 45.82 -11.67 5.44
C LEU A 769 47.31 -11.98 5.65
N THR A 770 48.15 -10.95 5.78
CA THR A 770 49.59 -11.15 6.00
C THR A 770 49.86 -11.81 7.36
N ASN A 771 50.99 -12.51 7.44
CA ASN A 771 51.44 -13.23 8.64
C ASN A 771 50.44 -14.27 9.19
N ALA A 772 49.49 -14.74 8.38
CA ALA A 772 48.69 -15.94 8.59
C ALA A 772 49.30 -17.16 7.87
N ALA A 773 48.97 -18.39 8.31
CA ALA A 773 49.64 -19.61 7.85
C ALA A 773 49.53 -19.88 6.33
N ASN A 774 48.36 -19.62 5.74
CA ASN A 774 48.09 -19.75 4.30
C ASN A 774 47.83 -18.40 3.60
N GLY A 775 47.73 -17.30 4.37
CA GLY A 775 47.36 -15.96 3.89
C GLY A 775 45.87 -15.80 3.52
N TRP A 776 45.40 -16.57 2.56
CA TRP A 776 44.03 -16.53 2.03
C TRP A 776 42.94 -16.84 3.06
N GLU A 777 41.76 -16.27 2.86
CA GLU A 777 40.50 -16.80 3.42
C GLU A 777 40.09 -18.13 2.77
N ALA A 778 39.16 -18.84 3.40
CA ALA A 778 38.60 -20.08 2.86
C ALA A 778 37.79 -19.85 1.57
N ASP A 779 37.65 -20.92 0.76
CA ASP A 779 36.67 -20.94 -0.33
C ASP A 779 35.26 -20.85 0.26
N ILE A 780 34.52 -19.81 -0.15
CA ILE A 780 33.11 -19.62 0.20
C ILE A 780 32.20 -20.24 -0.87
N ASN A 781 30.90 -19.92 -0.86
CA ASN A 781 29.96 -20.40 -1.86
C ASN A 781 28.91 -19.31 -2.16
N GLN A 782 29.29 -18.33 -2.97
CA GLN A 782 28.46 -17.18 -3.29
C GLN A 782 27.47 -17.57 -4.41
N MET A 783 26.25 -17.97 -4.04
CA MET A 783 25.25 -18.52 -4.96
C MET A 783 23.91 -17.78 -5.04
N GLU A 784 23.42 -17.21 -3.93
CA GLU A 784 21.96 -17.03 -3.78
C GLU A 784 21.47 -15.59 -3.90
N SER A 785 22.28 -14.59 -3.50
CA SER A 785 22.16 -13.15 -3.77
C SER A 785 23.14 -12.35 -2.90
N CYS A 786 23.20 -11.04 -3.13
CA CYS A 786 23.66 -10.04 -2.17
C CYS A 786 22.48 -9.24 -1.61
N SER A 787 22.57 -8.78 -0.36
CA SER A 787 21.58 -7.90 0.28
C SER A 787 21.88 -6.41 0.05
N GLY A 788 21.02 -5.48 0.50
CA GLY A 788 21.21 -4.02 0.37
C GLY A 788 20.54 -3.38 -0.86
N SER A 789 20.52 -2.05 -0.96
CA SER A 789 19.80 -1.30 -2.02
C SER A 789 20.37 -1.49 -3.42
N ALA A 790 21.64 -1.91 -3.51
CA ALA A 790 22.29 -2.30 -4.75
C ALA A 790 22.62 -3.81 -4.76
N GLY A 791 22.05 -4.59 -3.85
CA GLY A 791 22.10 -6.05 -3.84
C GLY A 791 21.33 -6.67 -5.01
N GLY A 792 21.02 -7.96 -4.90
CA GLY A 792 20.32 -8.73 -5.94
C GLY A 792 21.02 -10.03 -6.32
N GLN A 793 20.58 -10.64 -7.42
CA GLN A 793 21.15 -11.88 -7.93
C GLN A 793 22.58 -11.68 -8.46
N VAL A 794 23.48 -12.59 -8.09
CA VAL A 794 24.83 -12.68 -8.65
C VAL A 794 24.79 -13.39 -10.02
N PRO A 795 25.60 -13.00 -11.02
CA PRO A 795 25.49 -13.53 -12.38
C PRO A 795 26.01 -14.96 -12.53
N TYR A 796 26.85 -15.43 -11.61
CA TYR A 796 27.41 -16.79 -11.56
C TYR A 796 27.78 -17.18 -10.13
N THR A 797 27.96 -18.48 -9.88
CA THR A 797 28.48 -18.99 -8.60
C THR A 797 29.98 -18.78 -8.50
N SER A 798 30.48 -18.24 -7.39
CA SER A 798 31.92 -18.19 -7.10
C SER A 798 32.29 -18.76 -5.71
N SER A 799 33.54 -19.24 -5.59
CA SER A 799 34.22 -19.53 -4.31
C SER A 799 34.90 -18.30 -3.69
N ASN A 800 34.76 -17.14 -4.33
CA ASN A 800 35.21 -15.81 -3.94
C ASN A 800 33.99 -14.91 -3.65
N HIS A 801 34.21 -13.74 -3.03
CA HIS A 801 33.14 -12.77 -2.83
C HIS A 801 32.81 -12.08 -4.17
N LEU A 802 31.53 -11.94 -4.50
CA LEU A 802 31.06 -11.21 -5.67
C LEU A 802 30.61 -9.80 -5.27
N ALA A 803 31.27 -8.81 -5.86
CA ALA A 803 31.09 -7.38 -5.64
C ALA A 803 30.56 -6.70 -6.91
N ARG A 804 29.93 -5.53 -6.77
CA ARG A 804 29.43 -4.71 -7.89
C ARG A 804 30.27 -3.47 -8.10
N CYS A 805 30.62 -3.21 -9.36
CA CYS A 805 31.34 -2.02 -9.79
C CYS A 805 30.41 -0.80 -9.73
N GLY A 806 30.90 0.32 -9.19
CA GLY A 806 30.14 1.55 -8.98
C GLY A 806 29.35 1.64 -7.65
N PHE A 807 29.54 0.68 -6.73
CA PHE A 807 28.75 0.55 -5.50
C PHE A 807 29.60 0.40 -4.24
N LEU A 808 28.96 0.49 -3.07
CA LEU A 808 29.52 0.14 -1.77
C LEU A 808 29.28 -1.35 -1.51
N ASN A 809 30.34 -2.12 -1.27
CA ASN A 809 30.28 -3.56 -1.07
C ASN A 809 30.81 -3.92 0.32
N VAL A 810 30.15 -4.84 1.03
CA VAL A 810 30.50 -5.25 2.39
C VAL A 810 30.44 -6.77 2.53
N PHE A 811 31.54 -7.34 3.00
CA PHE A 811 31.74 -8.77 3.16
C PHE A 811 32.22 -9.13 4.56
N THR A 812 32.08 -10.39 4.94
CA THR A 812 32.71 -10.96 6.14
C THR A 812 33.72 -12.03 5.73
N PHE A 813 34.97 -11.88 6.15
CA PHE A 813 36.07 -12.79 5.79
C PHE A 813 35.76 -14.22 6.30
N ASP A 814 36.00 -15.24 5.46
CA ASP A 814 35.62 -16.66 5.65
C ASP A 814 34.08 -16.92 5.61
N SER A 815 33.26 -16.04 5.00
CA SER A 815 31.78 -16.16 4.97
C SER A 815 31.13 -15.67 3.67
N SER A 816 30.09 -16.33 3.18
CA SER A 816 29.29 -15.90 2.01
C SER A 816 28.30 -14.76 2.30
N SER A 817 28.59 -13.93 3.32
CA SER A 817 27.79 -12.77 3.69
C SER A 817 28.13 -11.61 2.76
N CYS A 818 27.16 -11.25 1.90
CA CYS A 818 27.29 -10.14 0.94
C CYS A 818 26.19 -9.09 1.17
N TYR A 819 26.60 -7.83 1.28
CA TYR A 819 25.72 -6.65 1.31
C TYR A 819 26.30 -5.59 0.36
N VAL A 820 25.47 -5.06 -0.53
CA VAL A 820 25.85 -4.10 -1.57
C VAL A 820 24.83 -2.97 -1.61
N ASP A 821 25.32 -1.73 -1.54
CA ASP A 821 24.50 -0.54 -1.34
C ASP A 821 24.93 0.61 -2.26
N SER A 822 24.04 1.57 -2.46
CA SER A 822 24.37 2.79 -3.21
C SER A 822 25.44 3.61 -2.47
N LEU A 823 26.36 4.23 -3.21
CA LEU A 823 27.34 5.15 -2.61
C LEU A 823 26.66 6.47 -2.20
N PRO A 824 26.92 7.01 -0.99
CA PRO A 824 26.42 8.32 -0.54
C PRO A 824 26.98 9.53 -1.31
#